data_AF-A0A5C6EDG1-F1
#
_entry.id   AF-A0A5C6EDG1-F1
#
_cell.length_a   1.000
_cell.length_b   1.000
_cell.length_c   1.000
_cell.angle_alpha   90.00
_cell.angle_beta   90.00
_cell.angle_gamma   90.00
#
_symmetry.space_group_name_H-M   'P 1'
#
loop_
_entity.id
_entity.type
_entity.pdbx_description
1 polymer ?
#
loop_
_entity_poly.entity_id
_entity_poly.type
_entity_poly.pdbx_seq_one_letter_code
_entity_poly.pdbx_strand_id
1 'polypeptide(L)'
;MKTETKHSAVEFKLAEILRSSSGMDLADLDRNASFLELGFDSLFLIQFSQRIKQSLGVKVTFRQMIEDLASFDALIGYLVPLVEVDAAPSGRIAGTPTLDLGGPTNGPVVPPSMTAAPATNGQAIAAGLIPHQITDASRQSSGLGAGIGLEQIIAQQNELMAMQLQLLEGPIGSRKLANSSSDREGVPVSENSGQKKDTKRFGPYKPLRRSPSSELTANQQAHLDALIKRLTAKTAKSKAHSERHREHFADPRGVACYRRMWKSMVYQITVSKSAGSQLWDIDGNEYIDIAMGFGLNLFGQSPAFLTDTIKKQLDCGIEVGPQSPLAGEVAQLLCDLTRKDRATFCNTGSEAVMGALRIARTVTGKSKVIFFNQDYHGNFDEVLMRCNQVAGNWRTSPASPGVPSSLLGDVIVLPYGAPESLDYIRSHTDELAAVLVEPVQSANPLLQPREFLKKVRQITAESNVAMIMDEVITGFRAAQGGVQELFDVWADIATYGKILGGGMPIGAIAGSARYMDALDGGMWRYDDDSDPTADMTFFAGTFVRHPLAMAAAHQVLMKLKEEGPELQQELTKKTERLADRLNEFFEKELYPIRIAQFASQFRMTFPTELQYADLLYFHLLDRGIFMRGWQDNCFLSTVHTDEQIETVIDAVKDSCEELRAGGFLPHPQTTATEVSLASTRDDSMPSSISTLIPIQEEGTRPPLFCMPAADGLTLVYHALSECLGSDQPVYGLHSPGVFKEPIPDTLEALAKRFIHDLKEVQPSGPYFIAGYCSGGTTAIEVARQLLEQGDKVAILACIETYNWNTAPWTTRSTKVRAVYELERIRFHWQNFCLLSHRDKRQFLASKLSSLRKRTRVWRAGIASRFRRSVQSQTPTRTVVNMSDIWKKHDELAEAYVPPVYPGRLIQYRPCVDYQCYMTDELQAESMSITRLPNYPAATMARPFVEELASRLKEEMDAVIETKHKPRIPSNANVADSVDSKLREGPKKILFPLAD
;
A
#
# COMPACT_ATOMS: atom_id res chain seq x y z
N MET A 1 39.36 23.10 12.97
CA MET A 1 38.31 24.14 13.00
C MET A 1 37.51 24.27 11.70
N LYS A 2 38.08 24.47 10.50
CA LYS A 2 37.26 24.60 9.27
C LYS A 2 36.46 23.34 8.88
N THR A 3 36.97 22.13 9.15
CA THR A 3 36.34 20.85 8.78
C THR A 3 35.16 20.46 9.69
N GLU A 4 35.24 20.69 11.01
CA GLU A 4 34.13 20.44 11.94
C GLU A 4 32.93 21.36 11.65
N THR A 5 33.18 22.63 11.31
CA THR A 5 32.09 23.56 10.95
C THR A 5 31.39 23.15 9.64
N LYS A 6 32.12 22.57 8.68
CA LYS A 6 31.52 22.02 7.45
C LYS A 6 30.72 20.75 7.71
N HIS A 7 31.22 19.87 8.57
CA HIS A 7 30.52 18.65 8.97
C HIS A 7 29.15 18.96 9.58
N SER A 8 29.11 19.86 10.57
CA SER A 8 27.86 20.25 11.22
C SER A 8 26.90 20.98 10.27
N ALA A 9 27.41 21.75 9.30
CA ALA A 9 26.57 22.44 8.31
C ALA A 9 25.90 21.48 7.31
N VAL A 10 26.67 20.51 6.79
CA VAL A 10 26.13 19.45 5.89
C VAL A 10 25.13 18.58 6.64
N GLU A 11 25.45 18.20 7.87
CA GLU A 11 24.57 17.40 8.72
C GLU A 11 23.25 18.13 9.02
N PHE A 12 23.30 19.41 9.38
CA PHE A 12 22.11 20.23 9.58
C PHE A 12 21.25 20.33 8.32
N LYS A 13 21.87 20.56 7.16
CA LYS A 13 21.17 20.63 5.87
C LYS A 13 20.54 19.30 5.48
N LEU A 14 21.23 18.18 5.70
CA LEU A 14 20.66 16.85 5.46
C LEU A 14 19.52 16.53 6.43
N ALA A 15 19.62 16.94 7.69
CA ALA A 15 18.53 16.81 8.66
C ALA A 15 17.29 17.63 8.25
N GLU A 16 17.49 18.84 7.73
CA GLU A 16 16.41 19.69 7.18
C GLU A 16 15.76 19.06 5.94
N ILE A 17 16.56 18.54 5.01
CA ILE A 17 16.08 17.83 3.82
C ILE A 17 15.33 16.56 4.24
N LEU A 18 15.85 15.82 5.20
CA LEU A 18 15.24 14.60 5.71
C LEU A 18 13.87 14.93 6.34
N ARG A 19 13.84 15.89 7.25
CA ARG A 19 12.60 16.31 7.94
C ARG A 19 11.55 16.80 6.97
N SER A 20 11.93 17.59 5.96
CA SER A 20 11.01 18.09 4.94
C SER A 20 10.55 17.04 3.93
N SER A 21 11.26 15.91 3.79
CA SER A 21 10.97 14.87 2.80
C SER A 21 10.29 13.64 3.40
N SER A 22 10.62 13.28 4.66
CA SER A 22 10.10 12.09 5.37
C SER A 22 9.35 12.42 6.66
N GLY A 23 9.42 13.66 7.15
CA GLY A 23 8.92 14.02 8.48
C GLY A 23 9.73 13.43 9.62
N MET A 24 10.94 12.91 9.39
CA MET A 24 11.82 12.33 10.41
C MET A 24 12.97 13.26 10.77
N ASP A 25 13.40 13.22 12.02
CA ASP A 25 14.62 13.88 12.46
C ASP A 25 15.82 12.94 12.26
N LEU A 26 16.96 13.49 11.81
CA LEU A 26 18.19 12.72 11.65
C LEU A 26 18.67 12.17 13.01
N ALA A 27 18.32 12.84 14.11
CA ALA A 27 18.64 12.40 15.47
C ALA A 27 17.89 11.12 15.91
N ASP A 28 16.77 10.79 15.27
CA ASP A 28 15.93 9.63 15.61
C ASP A 28 16.29 8.37 14.81
N LEU A 29 17.26 8.46 13.89
CA LEU A 29 17.65 7.39 12.97
C LEU A 29 19.04 6.83 13.30
N ASP A 30 19.25 5.54 13.03
CA ASP A 30 20.59 4.98 13.00
C ASP A 30 21.33 5.47 11.75
N ARG A 31 22.38 6.27 11.95
CA ARG A 31 23.12 6.94 10.88
C ARG A 31 24.03 6.01 10.08
N ASN A 32 24.34 4.83 10.64
CA ASN A 32 25.16 3.80 10.01
C ASN A 32 24.33 2.75 9.28
N ALA A 33 23.04 2.61 9.63
CA ALA A 33 22.12 1.76 8.90
C ALA A 33 21.97 2.24 7.46
N SER A 34 21.84 1.29 6.55
CA SER A 34 21.58 1.62 5.15
C SER A 34 20.22 2.30 5.01
N PHE A 35 20.06 3.14 4.00
CA PHE A 35 18.78 3.78 3.74
C PHE A 35 17.63 2.77 3.54
N LEU A 36 17.94 1.59 2.99
CA LEU A 36 16.96 0.51 2.83
C LEU A 36 16.54 -0.12 4.16
N GLU A 37 17.48 -0.30 5.10
CA GLU A 37 17.19 -0.80 6.45
C GLU A 37 16.36 0.19 7.28
N LEU A 38 16.57 1.49 7.05
CA LEU A 38 15.74 2.55 7.61
C LEU A 38 14.32 2.62 6.99
N GLY A 39 14.02 1.74 6.03
CA GLY A 39 12.72 1.67 5.37
C GLY A 39 12.50 2.76 4.31
N PHE A 40 13.57 3.46 3.88
CA PHE A 40 13.47 4.38 2.77
C PHE A 40 13.40 3.62 1.45
N ASP A 41 12.34 3.86 0.70
CA ASP A 41 12.20 3.25 -0.61
C ASP A 41 12.97 4.01 -1.69
N SER A 42 13.10 3.41 -2.87
CA SER A 42 13.86 4.04 -3.95
C SER A 42 13.26 5.36 -4.44
N LEU A 43 11.97 5.59 -4.22
CA LEU A 43 11.33 6.84 -4.60
C LEU A 43 11.79 7.96 -3.67
N PHE A 44 11.76 7.71 -2.36
CA PHE A 44 12.30 8.61 -1.36
C PHE A 44 13.75 8.96 -1.69
N LEU A 45 14.61 7.96 -1.98
CA LEU A 45 16.02 8.20 -2.26
C LEU A 45 16.26 9.04 -3.53
N ILE A 46 15.42 8.86 -4.56
CA ILE A 46 15.48 9.71 -5.75
C ILE A 46 15.11 11.16 -5.39
N GLN A 47 14.02 11.38 -4.65
CA GLN A 47 13.61 12.73 -4.20
C GLN A 47 14.65 13.37 -3.28
N PHE A 48 15.19 12.59 -2.35
CA PHE A 48 16.25 13.00 -1.42
C PHE A 48 17.50 13.44 -2.19
N SER A 49 17.92 12.67 -3.21
CA SER A 49 19.05 13.03 -4.08
C SER A 49 18.83 14.33 -4.87
N GLN A 50 17.60 14.58 -5.34
CA GLN A 50 17.25 15.82 -6.04
C GLN A 50 17.30 17.03 -5.10
N ARG A 51 16.81 16.87 -3.87
CA ARG A 51 16.87 17.94 -2.85
C ARG A 51 18.28 18.21 -2.36
N ILE A 52 19.14 17.19 -2.25
CA ILE A 52 20.57 17.38 -2.00
C ILE A 52 21.18 18.25 -3.11
N LYS A 53 20.88 17.96 -4.38
CA LYS A 53 21.36 18.78 -5.50
C LYS A 53 20.84 20.22 -5.43
N GLN A 54 19.58 20.43 -5.07
CA GLN A 54 18.98 21.77 -4.96
C GLN A 54 19.55 22.57 -3.77
N SER A 55 19.68 21.94 -2.61
CA SER A 55 20.06 22.60 -1.35
C SER A 55 21.57 22.72 -1.14
N LEU A 56 22.36 21.78 -1.68
CA LEU A 56 23.80 21.70 -1.48
C LEU A 56 24.60 21.81 -2.79
N GLY A 57 23.95 21.91 -3.95
CA GLY A 57 24.62 22.03 -5.26
C GLY A 57 25.33 20.76 -5.76
N VAL A 58 25.44 19.71 -4.92
CA VAL A 58 26.15 18.47 -5.24
C VAL A 58 25.19 17.44 -5.84
N LYS A 59 25.52 16.91 -7.01
CA LYS A 59 24.75 15.84 -7.65
C LYS A 59 25.12 14.48 -7.05
N VAL A 60 24.28 13.98 -6.16
CA VAL A 60 24.31 12.59 -5.71
C VAL A 60 23.32 11.79 -6.52
N THR A 61 23.70 10.61 -7.01
CA THR A 61 22.80 9.73 -7.75
C THR A 61 22.18 8.68 -6.82
N PHE A 62 20.98 8.22 -7.18
CA PHE A 62 20.32 7.09 -6.51
C PHE A 62 21.23 5.85 -6.41
N ARG A 63 22.01 5.55 -7.46
CA ARG A 63 22.95 4.42 -7.47
C ARG A 63 23.98 4.56 -6.35
N GLN A 64 24.62 5.73 -6.26
CA GLN A 64 25.59 6.01 -5.21
C GLN A 64 24.98 5.85 -3.82
N MET A 65 23.73 6.30 -3.61
CA MET A 65 23.04 6.12 -2.33
C MET A 65 22.61 4.70 -1.98
N ILE A 66 22.65 3.74 -2.92
CA ILE A 66 22.39 2.33 -2.62
C ILE A 66 23.68 1.52 -2.50
N GLU A 67 24.74 1.95 -3.19
CA GLU A 67 26.03 1.26 -3.24
C GLU A 67 27.01 1.95 -2.27
N ASP A 68 27.73 2.98 -2.73
CA ASP A 68 28.89 3.54 -2.02
C ASP A 68 28.54 4.48 -0.85
N LEU A 69 27.36 5.11 -0.90
CA LEU A 69 26.86 6.11 0.05
C LEU A 69 25.61 5.60 0.74
N ALA A 70 25.58 4.32 1.11
CA ALA A 70 24.37 3.63 1.55
C ALA A 70 23.80 4.12 2.89
N SER A 71 24.53 4.92 3.67
CA SER A 71 24.11 5.43 4.99
C SER A 71 24.25 6.96 5.10
N PHE A 72 23.65 7.57 6.12
CA PHE A 72 23.78 9.01 6.34
C PHE A 72 25.22 9.42 6.64
N ASP A 73 25.97 8.62 7.41
CA ASP A 73 27.37 8.94 7.72
C ASP A 73 28.29 8.80 6.49
N ALA A 74 28.06 7.81 5.63
CA ALA A 74 28.77 7.70 4.35
C ALA A 74 28.45 8.88 3.42
N LEU A 75 27.17 9.29 3.36
CA LEU A 75 26.72 10.43 2.58
C LEU A 75 27.27 11.76 3.10
N ILE A 76 27.29 11.97 4.43
CA ILE A 76 27.89 13.14 5.07
C ILE A 76 29.39 13.19 4.76
N GLY A 77 30.10 12.07 4.94
CA GLY A 77 31.52 11.96 4.63
C GLY A 77 31.85 12.31 3.17
N TYR A 78 30.98 11.95 2.24
CA TYR A 78 31.10 12.30 0.82
C TYR A 78 30.80 13.77 0.52
N LEU A 79 29.78 14.35 1.17
CA LEU A 79 29.33 15.72 0.90
C LEU A 79 30.22 16.78 1.57
N VAL A 80 30.78 16.51 2.75
CA VAL A 80 31.64 17.45 3.50
C VAL A 80 32.80 18.04 2.68
N PRO A 81 33.56 17.26 1.87
CA PRO A 81 34.62 17.83 1.04
C PRO A 81 34.09 18.55 -0.22
N LEU A 82 32.87 18.24 -0.68
CA LEU A 82 32.29 18.76 -1.93
C LEU A 82 31.46 20.03 -1.75
N VAL A 83 30.99 20.30 -0.53
CA VAL A 83 30.20 21.49 -0.22
C VAL A 83 31.14 22.66 0.09
N GLU A 84 31.06 23.70 -0.74
CA GLU A 84 31.58 25.02 -0.39
C GLU A 84 30.62 25.63 0.63
N VAL A 85 31.11 25.78 1.86
CA VAL A 85 30.37 26.51 2.89
C VAL A 85 30.72 27.97 2.70
N ASP A 86 29.81 28.74 2.10
CA ASP A 86 29.80 30.17 2.31
C ASP A 86 29.67 30.41 3.81
N ALA A 87 30.61 31.16 4.37
CA ALA A 87 30.60 31.52 5.78
C ALA A 87 29.22 32.12 6.10
N ALA A 88 28.46 31.46 6.97
CA ALA A 88 27.22 32.00 7.47
C ALA A 88 27.43 33.44 7.97
N PRO A 89 26.47 34.37 7.78
CA PRO A 89 26.57 35.69 8.38
C PRO A 89 26.60 35.51 9.89
N SER A 90 27.75 35.80 10.47
CA SER A 90 27.98 35.93 11.90
C SER A 90 26.96 36.90 12.48
N GLY A 91 26.24 36.45 13.52
CA GLY A 91 25.20 37.22 14.17
C GLY A 91 25.64 38.63 14.53
N ARG A 92 24.92 39.61 13.97
CA ARG A 92 24.64 40.87 14.66
C ARG A 92 23.20 40.81 15.13
N ILE A 93 23.02 40.93 16.44
CA ILE A 93 21.74 41.32 17.04
C ILE A 93 21.48 42.74 16.54
N ALA A 94 20.66 42.87 15.49
CA ALA A 94 20.00 44.12 15.17
C ALA A 94 18.79 44.22 16.11
N GLY A 95 18.72 45.33 16.83
CA GLY A 95 17.81 45.54 17.95
C GLY A 95 16.34 45.30 17.63
N THR A 96 15.65 44.87 18.67
CA THR A 96 14.19 44.89 18.83
C THR A 96 13.61 46.20 18.30
N PRO A 97 12.67 46.19 17.34
CA PRO A 97 11.77 47.32 17.18
C PRO A 97 10.77 47.24 18.32
N THR A 98 10.93 48.12 19.30
CA THR A 98 9.92 48.44 20.30
C THR A 98 8.65 48.87 19.57
N LEU A 99 7.56 48.13 19.79
CA LEU A 99 6.21 48.60 19.51
C LEU A 99 5.90 49.73 20.48
N ASP A 100 5.93 50.96 19.99
CA ASP A 100 5.43 52.13 20.71
C ASP A 100 3.92 52.26 20.46
N LEU A 101 3.17 52.31 21.56
CA LEU A 101 1.73 52.51 21.61
C LEU A 101 1.48 54.01 21.82
N GLY A 102 1.04 54.71 20.78
CA GLY A 102 0.63 56.12 20.86
C GLY A 102 -0.50 56.44 19.88
N GLY A 103 -1.67 56.81 20.43
CA GLY A 103 -2.94 57.03 19.74
C GLY A 103 -3.08 58.35 18.94
N PRO A 104 -4.34 58.74 18.60
CA PRO A 104 -4.74 59.37 17.34
C PRO A 104 -4.71 60.91 17.33
N THR A 105 -4.83 61.55 16.14
CA THR A 105 -5.77 62.68 15.87
C THR A 105 -5.72 63.25 14.42
N ASN A 106 -6.94 63.43 13.88
CA ASN A 106 -7.48 64.53 13.04
C ASN A 106 -7.10 64.77 11.55
N GLY A 107 -8.09 64.51 10.68
CA GLY A 107 -8.65 65.54 9.77
C GLY A 107 -8.42 65.42 8.25
N PRO A 108 -9.36 65.88 7.39
CA PRO A 108 -9.79 65.15 6.18
C PRO A 108 -9.50 65.86 4.83
N VAL A 109 -9.47 65.12 3.71
CA VAL A 109 -9.65 65.68 2.35
C VAL A 109 -10.43 64.73 1.42
N VAL A 110 -11.30 65.36 0.61
CA VAL A 110 -12.48 64.94 -0.17
C VAL A 110 -12.15 64.56 -1.64
N PRO A 111 -12.98 63.76 -2.36
CA PRO A 111 -12.84 63.50 -3.81
C PRO A 111 -13.74 64.39 -4.68
N PRO A 112 -13.46 64.61 -5.98
CA PRO A 112 -14.41 65.24 -6.89
C PRO A 112 -15.05 64.26 -7.89
N SER A 113 -16.35 64.48 -8.12
CA SER A 113 -17.21 63.91 -9.18
C SER A 113 -17.34 64.89 -10.37
N MET A 114 -18.12 64.46 -11.41
CA MET A 114 -18.92 65.20 -12.43
C MET A 114 -18.56 64.79 -13.89
N THR A 115 -19.42 64.67 -14.93
CA THR A 115 -20.89 64.70 -15.23
C THR A 115 -21.10 64.28 -16.72
N ALA A 116 -22.36 64.14 -17.20
CA ALA A 116 -22.86 63.38 -18.36
C ALA A 116 -23.08 64.08 -19.75
N ALA A 117 -23.20 63.24 -20.82
CA ALA A 117 -24.02 63.26 -22.09
C ALA A 117 -24.01 64.49 -23.07
N PRO A 118 -24.60 64.51 -24.31
CA PRO A 118 -25.37 63.50 -25.11
C PRO A 118 -25.04 63.42 -26.67
N ALA A 119 -25.90 62.72 -27.45
CA ALA A 119 -25.82 62.18 -28.84
C ALA A 119 -26.19 63.11 -30.04
N THR A 120 -25.99 62.66 -31.31
CA THR A 120 -26.91 62.88 -32.50
C THR A 120 -26.52 62.20 -33.85
N ASN A 121 -27.54 61.56 -34.47
CA ASN A 121 -27.93 61.26 -35.88
C ASN A 121 -27.01 61.36 -37.15
N GLY A 122 -27.25 60.43 -38.12
CA GLY A 122 -27.38 60.77 -39.56
C GLY A 122 -26.91 59.78 -40.66
N GLN A 123 -27.89 59.15 -41.34
CA GLN A 123 -28.00 58.55 -42.72
C GLN A 123 -26.98 58.97 -43.83
N ALA A 124 -26.80 58.36 -45.03
CA ALA A 124 -27.08 57.08 -45.71
C ALA A 124 -26.65 57.21 -47.22
N ILE A 125 -26.50 56.08 -47.96
CA ILE A 125 -26.61 55.88 -49.46
C ILE A 125 -25.45 56.42 -50.35
N ALA A 126 -24.99 55.82 -51.48
CA ALA A 126 -24.86 54.47 -52.06
C ALA A 126 -24.14 54.59 -53.43
N ALA A 127 -23.57 53.46 -53.91
CA ALA A 127 -23.31 53.03 -55.31
C ALA A 127 -22.24 53.78 -56.15
N GLY A 128 -21.37 53.13 -56.93
CA GLY A 128 -21.16 51.72 -57.26
C GLY A 128 -20.27 51.58 -58.51
N LEU A 129 -19.61 50.42 -58.65
CA LEU A 129 -19.27 49.64 -59.88
C LEU A 129 -17.87 48.98 -59.84
N ILE A 130 -17.89 47.68 -60.13
CA ILE A 130 -16.88 46.59 -60.08
C ILE A 130 -16.70 46.09 -61.56
N PRO A 131 -15.94 45.04 -61.98
CA PRO A 131 -15.18 43.97 -61.28
C PRO A 131 -13.83 43.56 -61.96
N HIS A 132 -12.94 42.63 -61.53
CA HIS A 132 -12.83 41.68 -60.41
C HIS A 132 -11.38 41.10 -60.35
N GLN A 133 -10.99 40.60 -59.16
CA GLN A 133 -10.05 39.48 -58.83
C GLN A 133 -8.53 39.73 -58.79
N ILE A 134 -7.70 39.25 -57.83
CA ILE A 134 -7.83 38.52 -56.53
C ILE A 134 -6.50 38.80 -55.77
N THR A 135 -6.53 39.17 -54.47
CA THR A 135 -5.40 39.05 -53.53
C THR A 135 -5.85 39.12 -52.05
N ASP A 136 -5.13 38.36 -51.21
CA ASP A 136 -4.73 38.55 -49.82
C ASP A 136 -5.37 39.62 -48.89
N ALA A 137 -5.64 39.13 -47.67
CA ALA A 137 -5.35 39.72 -46.36
C ALA A 137 -5.81 41.15 -45.96
N SER A 138 -6.82 41.15 -45.09
CA SER A 138 -6.82 41.79 -43.75
C SER A 138 -7.13 43.29 -43.58
N ARG A 139 -7.88 43.56 -42.50
CA ARG A 139 -8.07 44.83 -41.73
C ARG A 139 -9.03 45.87 -42.35
N GLN A 140 -9.79 46.70 -41.63
CA GLN A 140 -10.08 46.94 -40.20
C GLN A 140 -11.11 48.08 -40.14
N SER A 141 -11.88 48.17 -39.05
CA SER A 141 -12.17 49.44 -38.36
C SER A 141 -12.36 49.11 -36.87
N SER A 142 -11.46 49.37 -35.91
CA SER A 142 -10.84 50.62 -35.39
C SER A 142 -11.86 51.63 -34.83
N GLY A 143 -11.74 52.23 -33.64
CA GLY A 143 -10.71 52.28 -32.58
C GLY A 143 -11.37 52.68 -31.24
N LEU A 144 -10.73 53.13 -30.16
CA LEU A 144 -9.35 53.43 -29.76
C LEU A 144 -9.41 53.66 -28.23
N GLY A 145 -8.49 53.06 -27.46
CA GLY A 145 -8.38 53.34 -26.03
C GLY A 145 -7.61 52.27 -25.24
N ALA A 146 -6.29 52.19 -25.46
CA ALA A 146 -5.23 51.60 -24.59
C ALA A 146 -4.14 50.95 -25.47
N GLY A 147 -3.15 51.74 -25.90
CA GLY A 147 -2.13 51.25 -26.84
C GLY A 147 -0.76 51.89 -26.65
N ILE A 148 -0.34 52.14 -25.41
CA ILE A 148 1.00 52.70 -25.12
C ILE A 148 1.87 51.71 -24.30
N GLY A 149 1.32 50.60 -23.79
CA GLY A 149 2.09 49.66 -22.95
C GLY A 149 2.77 48.49 -23.66
N LEU A 150 2.17 47.94 -24.72
CA LEU A 150 2.58 46.62 -25.22
C LEU A 150 3.84 46.64 -26.09
N GLU A 151 4.04 47.68 -26.90
CA GLU A 151 5.25 47.81 -27.72
C GLU A 151 6.50 48.10 -26.87
N GLN A 152 6.36 48.84 -25.77
CA GLN A 152 7.44 49.05 -24.80
C GLN A 152 7.79 47.76 -24.05
N ILE A 153 6.81 46.94 -23.69
CA ILE A 153 7.04 45.65 -23.02
C ILE A 153 7.76 44.67 -23.97
N ILE A 154 7.38 44.63 -25.25
CA ILE A 154 8.02 43.77 -26.25
C ILE A 154 9.47 44.22 -26.52
N ALA A 155 9.73 45.53 -26.59
CA ALA A 155 11.08 46.06 -26.75
C ALA A 155 11.96 45.71 -25.53
N GLN A 156 11.41 45.85 -24.32
CA GLN A 156 12.12 45.55 -23.06
C GLN A 156 12.39 44.03 -22.90
N GLN A 157 11.48 43.19 -23.38
CA GLN A 157 11.66 41.73 -23.39
C GLN A 157 12.74 41.29 -24.40
N ASN A 158 12.84 41.96 -25.55
CA ASN A 158 13.89 41.69 -26.53
C ASN A 158 15.29 42.14 -26.06
N GLU A 159 15.39 43.25 -25.32
CA GLU A 159 16.65 43.66 -24.67
C GLU A 159 17.09 42.65 -23.59
N LEU A 160 16.17 42.15 -22.78
CA LEU A 160 16.45 41.10 -21.79
C LEU A 160 16.91 39.78 -22.43
N MET A 161 16.34 39.43 -23.59
CA MET A 161 16.75 38.24 -24.35
C MET A 161 18.14 38.41 -24.97
N ALA A 162 18.48 39.61 -25.44
CA ALA A 162 19.81 39.93 -25.96
C ALA A 162 20.89 39.89 -24.86
N MET A 163 20.57 40.39 -23.65
CA MET A 163 21.47 40.30 -22.49
C MET A 163 21.69 38.85 -22.02
N GLN A 164 20.67 37.98 -22.10
CA GLN A 164 20.82 36.55 -21.80
C GLN A 164 21.75 35.82 -22.78
N LEU A 165 21.69 36.17 -24.08
CA LEU A 165 22.57 35.58 -25.10
C LEU A 165 24.04 35.99 -24.90
N GLN A 166 24.31 37.23 -24.49
CA GLN A 166 25.68 37.68 -24.15
C GLN A 166 26.24 37.02 -22.88
N LEU A 167 25.38 36.61 -21.94
CA LEU A 167 25.77 35.86 -20.74
C LEU A 167 26.08 34.38 -21.01
N LEU A 168 25.60 33.84 -22.13
CA LEU A 168 25.83 32.46 -22.57
C LEU A 168 27.08 32.29 -23.46
N GLU A 169 27.62 33.38 -24.00
CA GLU A 169 28.85 33.39 -24.81
C GLU A 169 30.10 33.71 -23.95
N GLY A 170 30.43 32.81 -23.01
CA GLY A 170 31.75 32.72 -22.38
C GLY A 170 32.69 31.78 -23.18
N PRO A 171 34.02 31.99 -23.19
CA PRO A 171 34.89 31.45 -24.23
C PRO A 171 35.16 29.95 -24.06
N ILE A 172 34.52 29.11 -24.88
CA ILE A 172 34.91 27.71 -25.06
C ILE A 172 35.86 27.64 -26.27
N GLY A 173 37.16 27.59 -25.97
CA GLY A 173 38.20 27.28 -26.93
C GLY A 173 38.09 25.85 -27.45
N SER A 174 38.08 25.70 -28.76
CA SER A 174 38.13 24.44 -29.51
C SER A 174 39.32 23.56 -29.11
N ARG A 175 39.08 22.29 -28.78
CA ARG A 175 40.13 21.26 -28.89
C ARG A 175 39.59 19.94 -29.44
N LYS A 176 40.12 19.58 -30.61
CA LYS A 176 39.92 18.35 -31.37
C LYS A 176 40.18 17.10 -30.51
N LEU A 177 39.28 16.13 -30.61
CA LEU A 177 39.50 14.75 -30.16
C LEU A 177 40.45 14.05 -31.15
N ALA A 178 41.61 13.62 -30.66
CA ALA A 178 42.51 12.71 -31.33
C ALA A 178 42.40 11.33 -30.66
N ASN A 179 42.36 10.29 -31.50
CA ASN A 179 42.47 8.89 -31.11
C ASN A 179 43.79 8.60 -30.40
N SER A 180 43.74 7.85 -29.30
CA SER A 180 44.83 6.96 -28.90
C SER A 180 44.28 5.79 -28.08
N SER A 181 44.43 4.60 -28.64
CA SER A 181 44.39 3.30 -27.97
C SER A 181 45.52 3.16 -26.95
N SER A 182 45.21 2.67 -25.75
CA SER A 182 46.19 1.96 -24.92
C SER A 182 45.47 1.02 -23.95
N ASP A 183 45.82 -0.25 -24.04
CA ASP A 183 45.53 -1.33 -23.10
C ASP A 183 45.79 -0.95 -21.65
N ARG A 184 44.87 -1.32 -20.74
CA ARG A 184 45.21 -1.76 -19.39
C ARG A 184 44.27 -2.87 -18.93
N GLU A 185 44.92 -3.93 -18.48
CA GLU A 185 44.41 -5.21 -17.99
C GLU A 185 43.46 -5.08 -16.80
N GLY A 186 42.62 -6.10 -16.64
CA GLY A 186 41.55 -6.18 -15.66
C GLY A 186 42.01 -6.48 -14.23
N VAL A 187 41.17 -6.04 -13.29
CA VAL A 187 41.14 -6.49 -11.90
C VAL A 187 39.71 -6.96 -11.62
N PRO A 188 39.49 -8.17 -11.05
CA PRO A 188 38.16 -8.69 -10.80
C PRO A 188 37.55 -8.01 -9.57
N VAL A 189 36.33 -7.49 -9.71
CA VAL A 189 35.52 -7.00 -8.59
C VAL A 189 34.62 -8.12 -8.13
N SER A 190 34.76 -8.52 -6.86
CA SER A 190 33.89 -9.50 -6.19
C SER A 190 32.48 -8.93 -6.01
N GLU A 191 31.48 -9.65 -6.48
CA GLU A 191 30.06 -9.32 -6.29
C GLU A 191 29.62 -9.66 -4.84
N ASN A 192 29.25 -8.63 -4.07
CA ASN A 192 28.45 -8.80 -2.85
C ASN A 192 26.98 -8.56 -3.21
N SER A 193 26.19 -9.63 -3.23
CA SER A 193 24.76 -9.62 -3.54
C SER A 193 23.91 -9.27 -2.31
N GLY A 194 23.64 -7.98 -2.10
CA GLY A 194 22.58 -7.54 -1.18
C GLY A 194 21.19 -7.71 -1.80
N GLN A 195 20.36 -8.59 -1.23
CA GLN A 195 18.97 -8.80 -1.64
C GLN A 195 18.12 -7.53 -1.44
N LYS A 196 17.46 -7.07 -2.50
CA LYS A 196 16.52 -5.94 -2.49
C LYS A 196 15.13 -6.41 -2.05
N LYS A 197 14.62 -5.89 -0.93
CA LYS A 197 13.20 -6.00 -0.56
C LYS A 197 12.33 -5.18 -1.54
N ASP A 198 11.44 -5.84 -2.26
CA ASP A 198 10.58 -5.23 -3.28
C ASP A 198 9.38 -4.52 -2.61
N THR A 199 9.29 -3.20 -2.78
CA THR A 199 8.17 -2.37 -2.27
C THR A 199 7.08 -2.31 -3.35
N LYS A 200 5.85 -2.75 -3.04
CA LYS A 200 4.69 -2.62 -3.95
C LYS A 200 4.38 -1.13 -4.21
N ARG A 201 4.21 -0.73 -5.47
CA ARG A 201 4.00 0.68 -5.90
C ARG A 201 2.76 0.84 -6.79
N PHE A 202 2.14 2.01 -6.70
CA PHE A 202 0.83 2.36 -7.23
C PHE A 202 0.87 3.17 -8.53
N GLY A 203 -0.21 3.08 -9.34
CA GLY A 203 -0.42 3.85 -10.58
C GLY A 203 0.11 3.20 -11.87
N PRO A 204 -0.18 3.75 -13.06
CA PRO A 204 0.40 3.30 -14.34
C PRO A 204 1.93 3.48 -14.39
N TYR A 205 2.48 4.20 -13.41
CA TYR A 205 3.89 4.50 -13.25
C TYR A 205 4.59 3.42 -12.41
N LYS A 206 4.97 2.31 -13.05
CA LYS A 206 6.00 1.41 -12.50
C LYS A 206 7.36 1.87 -13.03
N PRO A 207 8.38 2.14 -12.18
CA PRO A 207 9.71 2.44 -12.68
C PRO A 207 10.23 1.26 -13.51
N LEU A 208 11.05 1.55 -14.53
CA LEU A 208 11.64 0.55 -15.41
C LEU A 208 12.31 -0.55 -14.58
N ARG A 209 11.78 -1.77 -14.64
CA ARG A 209 12.42 -2.96 -14.03
C ARG A 209 13.69 -3.26 -14.81
N ARG A 210 14.80 -2.69 -14.35
CA ARG A 210 16.17 -3.02 -14.76
C ARG A 210 16.74 -4.03 -13.76
N SER A 211 16.14 -5.22 -13.66
CA SER A 211 16.70 -6.30 -12.83
C SER A 211 17.97 -6.87 -13.49
N PRO A 212 18.93 -7.37 -12.70
CA PRO A 212 19.92 -8.35 -13.20
C PRO A 212 19.11 -9.54 -13.73
N SER A 213 19.47 -10.05 -14.91
CA SER A 213 18.82 -11.25 -15.45
C SER A 213 19.11 -12.42 -14.51
N SER A 214 18.11 -12.89 -13.76
CA SER A 214 18.09 -14.32 -13.46
C SER A 214 18.04 -15.03 -14.81
N GLU A 215 18.99 -15.92 -15.05
CA GLU A 215 19.05 -16.63 -16.33
C GLU A 215 17.76 -17.45 -16.49
N LEU A 216 17.02 -17.18 -17.57
CA LEU A 216 15.88 -18.00 -17.94
C LEU A 216 16.41 -19.39 -18.27
N THR A 217 15.67 -20.43 -17.88
CA THR A 217 15.98 -21.79 -18.34
C THR A 217 15.90 -21.86 -19.87
N ALA A 218 16.57 -22.83 -20.48
CA ALA A 218 16.52 -23.00 -21.94
C ALA A 218 15.08 -23.14 -22.48
N ASN A 219 14.20 -23.82 -21.72
CA ASN A 219 12.78 -23.95 -22.06
C ASN A 219 12.04 -22.60 -21.98
N GLN A 220 12.23 -21.85 -20.88
CA GLN A 220 11.65 -20.51 -20.72
C GLN A 220 12.11 -19.55 -21.81
N GLN A 221 13.40 -19.61 -22.17
CA GLN A 221 13.96 -18.79 -23.23
C GLN A 221 13.35 -19.15 -24.60
N ALA A 222 13.29 -20.44 -24.94
CA ALA A 222 12.69 -20.90 -26.20
C ALA A 222 11.20 -20.51 -26.32
N HIS A 223 10.45 -20.67 -25.23
CA HIS A 223 9.05 -20.24 -25.15
C HIS A 223 8.90 -18.73 -25.35
N LEU A 224 9.72 -17.95 -24.65
CA LEU A 224 9.71 -16.49 -24.76
C LEU A 224 10.04 -16.05 -26.19
N ASP A 225 11.06 -16.63 -26.81
CA ASP A 225 11.46 -16.30 -28.18
C ASP A 225 10.37 -16.64 -29.20
N ALA A 226 9.68 -17.77 -29.01
CA ALA A 226 8.55 -18.16 -29.84
C ALA A 226 7.39 -17.15 -29.72
N LEU A 227 7.04 -16.74 -28.50
CA LEU A 227 6.01 -15.74 -28.24
C LEU A 227 6.39 -14.38 -28.85
N ILE A 228 7.63 -13.91 -28.64
CA ILE A 228 8.15 -12.67 -29.22
C ILE A 228 8.01 -12.70 -30.74
N LYS A 229 8.47 -13.79 -31.38
CA LYS A 229 8.42 -13.93 -32.83
C LYS A 229 6.98 -13.84 -33.35
N ARG A 230 6.05 -14.60 -32.76
CA ARG A 230 4.68 -14.66 -33.25
C ARG A 230 3.91 -13.36 -32.99
N LEU A 231 4.00 -12.79 -31.79
CA LEU A 231 3.26 -11.58 -31.44
C LEU A 231 3.77 -10.37 -32.23
N THR A 232 5.08 -10.24 -32.40
CA THR A 232 5.64 -9.12 -33.17
C THR A 232 5.41 -9.25 -34.67
N ALA A 233 5.26 -10.47 -35.20
CA ALA A 233 4.80 -10.69 -36.57
C ALA A 233 3.31 -10.33 -36.73
N LYS A 234 2.47 -10.74 -35.77
CA LYS A 234 1.04 -10.43 -35.74
C LYS A 234 0.78 -8.92 -35.68
N THR A 235 1.58 -8.17 -34.91
CA THR A 235 1.36 -6.75 -34.61
C THR A 235 2.47 -5.84 -35.17
N ALA A 236 2.99 -6.19 -36.34
CA ALA A 236 4.19 -5.58 -36.92
C ALA A 236 4.04 -4.08 -37.19
N LYS A 237 2.89 -3.63 -37.71
CA LYS A 237 2.62 -2.21 -37.94
C LYS A 237 2.45 -1.46 -36.64
N SER A 238 1.80 -2.03 -35.62
CA SER A 238 1.71 -1.41 -34.29
C SER A 238 3.10 -1.15 -33.68
N LYS A 239 4.01 -2.13 -33.80
CA LYS A 239 5.42 -1.97 -33.38
C LYS A 239 6.13 -0.86 -34.15
N ALA A 240 6.05 -0.89 -35.48
CA ALA A 240 6.67 0.10 -36.35
C ALA A 240 6.11 1.52 -36.13
N HIS A 241 4.80 1.63 -35.86
CA HIS A 241 4.14 2.88 -35.52
C HIS A 241 4.69 3.45 -34.21
N SER A 242 4.80 2.62 -33.17
CA SER A 242 5.41 3.03 -31.89
C SER A 242 6.84 3.50 -32.08
N GLU A 243 7.67 2.75 -32.82
CA GLU A 243 9.07 3.11 -33.07
C GLU A 243 9.20 4.45 -33.82
N ARG A 244 8.41 4.64 -34.89
CA ARG A 244 8.42 5.86 -35.69
C ARG A 244 8.06 7.11 -34.88
N HIS A 245 7.14 7.01 -33.94
CA HIS A 245 6.60 8.18 -33.24
C HIS A 245 7.19 8.39 -31.84
N ARG A 246 7.93 7.42 -31.27
CA ARG A 246 8.43 7.48 -29.88
C ARG A 246 9.30 8.71 -29.58
N GLU A 247 10.02 9.23 -30.57
CA GLU A 247 10.85 10.43 -30.42
C GLU A 247 9.99 11.69 -30.15
N HIS A 248 8.77 11.74 -30.68
CA HIS A 248 7.90 12.92 -30.63
C HIS A 248 6.69 12.73 -29.69
N PHE A 249 6.24 11.50 -29.48
CA PHE A 249 5.05 11.19 -28.68
C PHE A 249 5.44 10.55 -27.34
N ALA A 250 5.53 11.39 -26.30
CA ALA A 250 5.79 10.96 -24.94
C ALA A 250 4.51 10.44 -24.26
N ASP A 251 4.28 9.12 -24.33
CA ASP A 251 3.17 8.46 -23.63
C ASP A 251 3.71 7.65 -22.43
N PRO A 252 3.25 7.92 -21.18
CA PRO A 252 3.64 7.12 -20.01
C PRO A 252 3.27 5.64 -20.14
N ARG A 253 2.32 5.27 -21.00
CA ARG A 253 1.95 3.87 -21.28
C ARG A 253 2.93 3.17 -22.22
N GLY A 254 3.83 3.89 -22.88
CA GLY A 254 4.84 3.32 -23.79
C GLY A 254 5.81 2.36 -23.10
N VAL A 255 5.89 2.36 -21.78
CA VAL A 255 6.75 1.49 -20.95
C VAL A 255 5.97 0.50 -20.10
N ALA A 256 4.65 0.37 -20.30
CA ALA A 256 3.84 -0.61 -19.59
C ALA A 256 4.37 -2.03 -19.81
N CYS A 257 4.51 -2.81 -18.73
CA CYS A 257 5.06 -4.17 -18.77
C CYS A 257 6.52 -4.27 -19.28
N TYR A 258 7.29 -3.17 -19.29
CA TYR A 258 8.65 -3.17 -19.79
C TYR A 258 9.59 -4.08 -18.98
N ARG A 259 10.24 -5.01 -19.67
CA ARG A 259 11.46 -5.69 -19.23
C ARG A 259 12.44 -5.79 -20.37
N ARG A 260 13.74 -5.76 -20.06
CA ARG A 260 14.79 -5.82 -21.08
C ARG A 260 14.69 -7.07 -21.95
N MET A 261 14.44 -8.24 -21.35
CA MET A 261 14.39 -9.56 -22.01
C MET A 261 13.31 -9.64 -23.10
N TRP A 262 12.20 -8.92 -22.94
CA TRP A 262 11.08 -8.95 -23.88
C TRP A 262 10.68 -7.57 -24.40
N LYS A 263 11.62 -6.61 -24.38
CA LYS A 263 11.39 -5.23 -24.85
C LYS A 263 10.79 -5.19 -26.26
N SER A 264 11.07 -6.21 -27.07
CA SER A 264 10.61 -6.36 -28.45
C SER A 264 9.10 -6.47 -28.60
N MET A 265 8.35 -6.80 -27.52
CA MET A 265 6.88 -6.86 -27.46
C MET A 265 6.26 -5.64 -26.75
N VAL A 266 7.08 -4.69 -26.26
CA VAL A 266 6.61 -3.58 -25.43
C VAL A 266 6.29 -2.39 -26.31
N TYR A 267 5.01 -2.29 -26.70
CA TYR A 267 4.40 -1.17 -27.41
C TYR A 267 2.88 -1.26 -27.26
N GLN A 268 2.19 -0.15 -27.53
CA GLN A 268 0.72 -0.12 -27.52
C GLN A 268 0.17 -0.65 -28.85
N ILE A 269 -0.92 -1.40 -28.79
CA ILE A 269 -1.66 -1.81 -29.99
C ILE A 269 -2.38 -0.59 -30.56
N THR A 270 -2.13 -0.31 -31.84
CA THR A 270 -2.71 0.85 -32.51
C THR A 270 -4.02 0.43 -33.15
N VAL A 271 -5.14 0.93 -32.63
CA VAL A 271 -6.50 0.57 -33.07
C VAL A 271 -6.94 1.46 -34.23
N SER A 272 -7.52 0.85 -35.27
CA SER A 272 -8.10 1.55 -36.42
C SER A 272 -9.63 1.65 -36.37
N LYS A 273 -10.28 0.70 -35.70
CA LYS A 273 -11.75 0.59 -35.61
C LYS A 273 -12.19 -0.12 -34.34
N SER A 274 -13.38 0.20 -33.85
CA SER A 274 -14.06 -0.50 -32.76
C SER A 274 -15.57 -0.58 -32.99
N ALA A 275 -16.21 -1.66 -32.55
CA ALA A 275 -17.66 -1.86 -32.64
C ALA A 275 -18.10 -3.01 -31.71
N GLY A 276 -19.17 -2.81 -30.94
CA GLY A 276 -19.66 -3.82 -30.00
C GLY A 276 -18.59 -4.17 -28.95
N SER A 277 -18.27 -5.45 -28.80
CA SER A 277 -17.21 -5.94 -27.92
C SER A 277 -15.86 -6.12 -28.63
N GLN A 278 -15.68 -5.58 -29.84
CA GLN A 278 -14.53 -5.86 -30.70
C GLN A 278 -13.68 -4.62 -31.01
N LEU A 279 -12.37 -4.83 -31.15
CA LEU A 279 -11.38 -3.89 -31.69
C LEU A 279 -10.70 -4.47 -32.92
N TRP A 280 -10.33 -3.62 -33.87
CA TRP A 280 -9.46 -3.96 -34.98
C TRP A 280 -8.23 -3.06 -34.95
N ASP A 281 -7.04 -3.66 -34.95
CA ASP A 281 -5.80 -2.90 -35.03
C ASP A 281 -5.48 -2.45 -36.47
N ILE A 282 -4.38 -1.72 -36.65
CA ILE A 282 -3.88 -1.29 -37.97
C ILE A 282 -3.25 -2.43 -38.79
N ASP A 283 -2.97 -3.56 -38.15
CA ASP A 283 -2.50 -4.81 -38.76
C ASP A 283 -3.66 -5.62 -39.36
N GLY A 284 -4.90 -5.38 -38.91
CA GLY A 284 -6.10 -6.08 -39.32
C GLY A 284 -6.50 -7.21 -38.37
N ASN A 285 -5.85 -7.30 -37.21
CA ASN A 285 -6.18 -8.28 -36.17
C ASN A 285 -7.45 -7.86 -35.44
N GLU A 286 -8.30 -8.84 -35.14
CA GLU A 286 -9.51 -8.65 -34.33
C GLU A 286 -9.22 -9.01 -32.87
N TYR A 287 -9.83 -8.26 -31.96
CA TYR A 287 -9.70 -8.50 -30.53
C TYR A 287 -11.04 -8.38 -29.80
N ILE A 288 -11.38 -9.38 -28.99
CA ILE A 288 -12.42 -9.24 -27.97
C ILE A 288 -11.89 -8.29 -26.90
N ASP A 289 -12.54 -7.14 -26.77
CA ASP A 289 -12.19 -6.10 -25.82
C ASP A 289 -12.76 -6.43 -24.45
N ILE A 290 -11.87 -6.69 -23.49
CA ILE A 290 -12.23 -6.77 -22.07
C ILE A 290 -11.59 -5.61 -21.28
N ALA A 291 -10.93 -4.67 -21.95
CA ALA A 291 -10.53 -3.39 -21.34
C ALA A 291 -11.71 -2.40 -21.33
N MET A 292 -12.56 -2.43 -22.36
CA MET A 292 -13.78 -1.63 -22.54
C MET A 292 -13.60 -0.15 -22.20
N GLY A 293 -12.53 0.45 -22.73
CA GLY A 293 -12.16 1.84 -22.44
C GLY A 293 -11.97 2.10 -20.94
N PHE A 294 -11.35 1.16 -20.23
CA PHE A 294 -11.08 1.26 -18.78
C PHE A 294 -12.36 1.36 -17.95
N GLY A 295 -13.43 0.71 -18.42
CA GLY A 295 -14.74 0.68 -17.76
C GLY A 295 -15.67 1.81 -18.19
N LEU A 296 -15.38 2.53 -19.28
CA LEU A 296 -16.29 3.54 -19.82
C LEU A 296 -17.38 2.94 -20.71
N ASN A 297 -17.05 1.92 -21.51
CA ASN A 297 -17.94 1.38 -22.54
C ASN A 297 -18.89 0.30 -21.99
N LEU A 298 -19.80 0.68 -21.07
CA LEU A 298 -20.79 -0.25 -20.50
C LEU A 298 -21.66 -0.91 -21.60
N PHE A 299 -22.02 -0.14 -22.64
CA PHE A 299 -22.88 -0.57 -23.73
C PHE A 299 -22.13 -1.04 -24.98
N GLY A 300 -20.83 -1.34 -24.85
CA GLY A 300 -19.99 -1.66 -26.00
C GLY A 300 -19.34 -0.42 -26.64
N GLN A 301 -18.49 -0.69 -27.62
CA GLN A 301 -17.83 0.26 -28.49
C GLN A 301 -18.82 0.77 -29.55
N SER A 302 -18.90 2.10 -29.70
CA SER A 302 -19.70 2.78 -30.74
C SER A 302 -21.16 2.29 -30.86
N PRO A 303 -21.93 2.21 -29.76
CA PRO A 303 -23.32 1.76 -29.85
C PRO A 303 -24.15 2.75 -30.68
N ALA A 304 -25.08 2.22 -31.48
CA ALA A 304 -25.83 3.02 -32.46
C ALA A 304 -26.58 4.19 -31.80
N PHE A 305 -27.23 3.95 -30.66
CA PHE A 305 -28.00 4.98 -29.95
C PHE A 305 -27.14 6.18 -29.50
N LEU A 306 -25.87 5.97 -29.16
CA LEU A 306 -24.94 7.07 -28.84
C LEU A 306 -24.36 7.70 -30.11
N THR A 307 -23.94 6.89 -31.07
CA THR A 307 -23.32 7.37 -32.31
C THR A 307 -24.31 8.25 -33.10
N ASP A 308 -25.57 7.85 -33.19
CA ASP A 308 -26.62 8.61 -33.86
C ASP A 308 -26.96 9.90 -33.12
N THR A 309 -26.90 9.88 -31.78
CA THR A 309 -27.09 11.08 -30.95
C THR A 309 -25.97 12.07 -31.15
N ILE A 310 -24.73 11.62 -31.16
CA ILE A 310 -23.56 12.47 -31.40
C ILE A 310 -23.65 13.11 -32.79
N LYS A 311 -24.02 12.34 -33.82
CA LYS A 311 -24.24 12.87 -35.17
C LYS A 311 -25.33 13.94 -35.21
N LYS A 312 -26.48 13.69 -34.59
CA LYS A 312 -27.57 14.68 -34.51
C LYS A 312 -27.13 15.96 -33.81
N GLN A 313 -26.34 15.85 -32.74
CA GLN A 313 -25.80 17.04 -32.08
C GLN A 313 -24.78 17.76 -32.96
N LEU A 314 -23.94 17.05 -33.72
CA LEU A 314 -23.03 17.66 -34.69
C LEU A 314 -23.76 18.43 -35.80
N ASP A 315 -24.94 17.96 -36.23
CA ASP A 315 -25.78 18.68 -37.20
C ASP A 315 -26.29 20.03 -36.65
N CYS A 316 -26.44 20.15 -35.32
CA CYS A 316 -26.78 21.39 -34.64
C CYS A 316 -25.56 22.29 -34.38
N GLY A 317 -24.38 21.68 -34.15
CA GLY A 317 -23.11 22.36 -33.91
C GLY A 317 -22.43 22.00 -32.58
N ILE A 318 -21.45 22.82 -32.20
CA ILE A 318 -20.57 22.62 -31.03
C ILE A 318 -20.40 23.97 -30.30
N GLU A 319 -21.49 24.47 -29.75
CA GLU A 319 -21.58 25.79 -29.12
C GLU A 319 -20.87 25.78 -27.74
N VAL A 320 -19.55 25.92 -27.74
CA VAL A 320 -18.76 26.14 -26.52
C VAL A 320 -18.83 27.62 -26.14
N GLY A 321 -19.16 27.91 -24.88
CA GLY A 321 -19.29 29.26 -24.33
C GLY A 321 -20.71 29.53 -23.81
N PRO A 322 -21.74 29.52 -24.68
CA PRO A 322 -23.14 29.55 -24.26
C PRO A 322 -23.55 28.28 -23.48
N GLN A 323 -24.69 28.35 -22.79
CA GLN A 323 -25.21 27.23 -22.02
C GLN A 323 -25.86 26.17 -22.93
N SER A 324 -25.51 24.89 -22.73
CA SER A 324 -26.18 23.77 -23.39
C SER A 324 -27.61 23.60 -22.84
N PRO A 325 -28.65 23.45 -23.70
CA PRO A 325 -30.02 23.24 -23.24
C PRO A 325 -30.20 21.92 -22.47
N LEU A 326 -29.38 20.91 -22.79
CA LEU A 326 -29.45 19.59 -22.15
C LEU A 326 -28.85 19.58 -20.75
N ALA A 327 -28.05 20.57 -20.35
CA ALA A 327 -27.33 20.54 -19.09
C ALA A 327 -28.27 20.43 -17.87
N GLY A 328 -29.42 21.12 -17.90
CA GLY A 328 -30.43 21.03 -16.84
C GLY A 328 -31.10 19.67 -16.78
N GLU A 329 -31.49 19.11 -17.93
CA GLU A 329 -32.12 17.79 -18.03
C GLU A 329 -31.17 16.67 -17.59
N VAL A 330 -29.91 16.72 -18.00
CA VAL A 330 -28.88 15.77 -17.55
C VAL A 330 -28.65 15.88 -16.05
N ALA A 331 -28.62 17.09 -15.49
CA ALA A 331 -28.46 17.28 -14.05
C ALA A 331 -29.65 16.69 -13.28
N GLN A 332 -30.88 16.89 -13.77
CA GLN A 332 -32.07 16.31 -13.18
C GLN A 332 -32.03 14.77 -13.22
N LEU A 333 -31.73 14.17 -14.37
CA LEU A 333 -31.63 12.72 -14.51
C LEU A 333 -30.53 12.13 -13.60
N LEU A 334 -29.40 12.81 -13.49
CA LEU A 334 -28.32 12.43 -12.60
C LEU A 334 -28.79 12.46 -11.13
N CYS A 335 -29.45 13.54 -10.70
CA CYS A 335 -30.03 13.66 -9.37
C CYS A 335 -31.07 12.57 -9.07
N ASP A 336 -31.99 12.29 -10.01
CA ASP A 336 -33.02 11.26 -9.88
C ASP A 336 -32.40 9.87 -9.61
N LEU A 337 -31.42 9.47 -10.43
CA LEU A 337 -30.78 8.15 -10.34
C LEU A 337 -29.88 8.02 -9.10
N THR A 338 -29.33 9.13 -8.61
CA THR A 338 -28.33 9.14 -7.52
C THR A 338 -28.87 9.66 -6.19
N ARG A 339 -30.17 9.99 -6.13
CA ARG A 339 -30.86 10.57 -4.96
C ARG A 339 -30.12 11.78 -4.38
N LYS A 340 -29.59 12.63 -5.26
CA LYS A 340 -28.92 13.89 -4.89
C LYS A 340 -29.82 15.07 -5.17
N ASP A 341 -29.57 16.16 -4.48
CA ASP A 341 -30.39 17.37 -4.63
C ASP A 341 -29.95 18.16 -5.87
N ARG A 342 -28.62 18.29 -6.07
CA ARG A 342 -28.03 19.13 -7.11
C ARG A 342 -26.82 18.46 -7.75
N ALA A 343 -26.56 18.79 -9.01
CA ALA A 343 -25.41 18.29 -9.75
C ALA A 343 -24.74 19.37 -10.61
N THR A 344 -23.44 19.21 -10.87
CA THR A 344 -22.68 19.99 -11.84
C THR A 344 -21.76 19.09 -12.65
N PHE A 345 -21.13 19.66 -13.68
CA PHE A 345 -20.30 18.94 -14.64
C PHE A 345 -18.87 19.47 -14.67
N CYS A 346 -17.96 18.62 -15.11
CA CYS A 346 -16.56 18.93 -15.42
C CYS A 346 -16.07 18.03 -16.58
N ASN A 347 -14.79 18.08 -16.93
CA ASN A 347 -14.28 17.38 -18.11
C ASN A 347 -13.82 15.96 -17.81
N THR A 348 -13.42 15.68 -16.57
CA THR A 348 -12.84 14.39 -16.18
C THR A 348 -13.22 14.00 -14.76
N GLY A 349 -13.12 12.71 -14.43
CA GLY A 349 -13.27 12.23 -13.05
C GLY A 349 -12.26 12.88 -12.09
N SER A 350 -11.02 13.13 -12.52
CA SER A 350 -10.02 13.86 -11.71
C SER A 350 -10.51 15.26 -11.33
N GLU A 351 -11.10 16.00 -12.27
CA GLU A 351 -11.68 17.33 -12.00
C GLU A 351 -12.90 17.24 -11.08
N ALA A 352 -13.70 16.17 -11.19
CA ALA A 352 -14.85 15.95 -10.32
C ALA A 352 -14.41 15.78 -8.85
N VAL A 353 -13.40 14.94 -8.60
CA VAL A 353 -12.85 14.75 -7.25
C VAL A 353 -12.20 16.04 -6.73
N MET A 354 -11.40 16.72 -7.57
CA MET A 354 -10.80 18.00 -7.21
C MET A 354 -11.86 19.04 -6.80
N GLY A 355 -12.94 19.15 -7.58
CA GLY A 355 -14.07 20.03 -7.26
C GLY A 355 -14.79 19.61 -5.98
N ALA A 356 -15.02 18.32 -5.77
CA ALA A 356 -15.68 17.81 -4.57
C ALA A 356 -14.88 18.10 -3.28
N LEU A 357 -13.56 17.92 -3.29
CA LEU A 357 -12.70 18.28 -2.16
C LEU A 357 -12.73 19.79 -1.89
N ARG A 358 -12.71 20.60 -2.94
CA ARG A 358 -12.78 22.06 -2.83
C ARG A 358 -14.11 22.53 -2.23
N ILE A 359 -15.23 21.98 -2.72
CA ILE A 359 -16.56 22.21 -2.17
C ILE A 359 -16.62 21.86 -0.69
N ALA A 360 -16.13 20.67 -0.31
CA ALA A 360 -16.13 20.25 1.09
C ALA A 360 -15.34 21.19 2.00
N ARG A 361 -14.17 21.68 1.56
CA ARG A 361 -13.37 22.66 2.31
C ARG A 361 -14.06 24.01 2.45
N THR A 362 -14.66 24.52 1.37
CA THR A 362 -15.43 25.78 1.41
C THR A 362 -16.58 25.71 2.41
N VAL A 363 -17.35 24.63 2.40
CA VAL A 363 -18.55 24.49 3.24
C VAL A 363 -18.23 24.19 4.70
N THR A 364 -17.15 23.43 4.96
CA THR A 364 -16.78 23.04 6.33
C THR A 364 -15.85 24.05 7.00
N GLY A 365 -15.14 24.88 6.23
CA GLY A 365 -14.09 25.77 6.73
C GLY A 365 -12.82 25.04 7.19
N LYS A 366 -12.71 23.73 6.93
CA LYS A 366 -11.60 22.87 7.38
C LYS A 366 -10.66 22.58 6.22
N SER A 367 -9.39 22.26 6.49
CA SER A 367 -8.39 22.01 5.43
C SER A 367 -8.14 20.53 5.17
N LYS A 368 -8.19 19.68 6.19
CA LYS A 368 -7.69 18.30 6.08
C LYS A 368 -8.66 17.36 5.41
N VAL A 369 -8.13 16.40 4.67
CA VAL A 369 -8.89 15.37 3.97
C VAL A 369 -8.28 13.99 4.23
N ILE A 370 -9.14 12.98 4.36
CA ILE A 370 -8.74 11.59 4.46
C ILE A 370 -9.18 10.85 3.20
N PHE A 371 -8.32 9.97 2.68
CA PHE A 371 -8.73 8.89 1.78
C PHE A 371 -7.97 7.60 2.13
N PHE A 372 -8.22 6.50 1.41
CA PHE A 372 -7.69 5.20 1.78
C PHE A 372 -6.60 4.66 0.84
N ASN A 373 -5.70 3.88 1.42
CA ASN A 373 -4.59 3.28 0.69
C ASN A 373 -5.13 2.32 -0.38
N GLN A 374 -4.58 2.41 -1.60
CA GLN A 374 -5.05 1.74 -2.83
C GLN A 374 -6.29 2.36 -3.51
N ASP A 375 -6.90 3.40 -2.96
CA ASP A 375 -7.92 4.15 -3.69
C ASP A 375 -7.29 4.86 -4.91
N TYR A 376 -8.04 4.94 -6.02
CA TYR A 376 -7.66 5.76 -7.17
C TYR A 376 -8.67 6.88 -7.43
N HIS A 377 -8.23 8.12 -7.23
CA HIS A 377 -9.08 9.32 -7.30
C HIS A 377 -8.66 10.32 -8.39
N GLY A 378 -7.93 9.86 -9.40
CA GLY A 378 -7.41 10.69 -10.48
C GLY A 378 -5.92 10.99 -10.35
N ASN A 379 -5.50 12.15 -10.85
CA ASN A 379 -4.08 12.46 -11.07
C ASN A 379 -3.67 13.90 -10.69
N PHE A 380 -4.43 14.57 -9.84
CA PHE A 380 -4.00 15.83 -9.24
C PHE A 380 -3.25 15.57 -7.91
N ASP A 381 -2.39 16.49 -7.52
CA ASP A 381 -1.33 16.22 -6.54
C ASP A 381 -1.82 15.69 -5.18
N GLU A 382 -2.95 16.19 -4.67
CA GLU A 382 -3.46 15.83 -3.34
C GLU A 382 -3.88 14.35 -3.23
N VAL A 383 -4.35 13.75 -4.32
CA VAL A 383 -4.76 12.33 -4.34
C VAL A 383 -3.62 11.39 -4.76
N LEU A 384 -2.44 11.94 -5.09
CA LEU A 384 -1.23 11.17 -5.39
C LEU A 384 -0.37 10.96 -4.14
N MET A 385 -1.03 10.56 -3.06
CA MET A 385 -0.42 10.17 -1.78
C MET A 385 -0.66 8.68 -1.51
N ARG A 386 0.20 8.07 -0.69
CA ARG A 386 0.09 6.68 -0.27
C ARG A 386 0.40 6.53 1.20
N CYS A 387 -0.05 5.41 1.77
CA CYS A 387 0.29 5.05 3.13
C CYS A 387 1.23 3.86 3.16
N ASN A 388 2.36 4.00 3.87
CA ASN A 388 3.31 2.90 4.10
C ASN A 388 3.43 2.66 5.60
N GLN A 389 3.67 1.41 5.98
CA GLN A 389 3.99 1.08 7.36
C GLN A 389 5.48 1.31 7.60
N VAL A 390 5.81 2.24 8.49
CA VAL A 390 7.18 2.59 8.88
C VAL A 390 7.30 2.37 10.38
N ALA A 391 8.20 1.49 10.80
CA ALA A 391 8.39 1.11 12.20
C ALA A 391 7.05 0.73 12.92
N GLY A 392 6.20 -0.03 12.23
CA GLY A 392 4.90 -0.47 12.74
C GLY A 392 3.77 0.56 12.69
N ASN A 393 4.04 1.81 12.29
CA ASN A 393 3.04 2.89 12.20
C ASN A 393 2.75 3.26 10.74
N TRP A 394 1.48 3.54 10.45
CA TRP A 394 1.03 4.05 9.15
C TRP A 394 1.45 5.50 8.95
N ARG A 395 2.14 5.80 7.83
CA ARG A 395 2.56 7.15 7.46
C ARG A 395 2.18 7.48 6.02
N THR A 396 1.59 8.66 5.83
CA THR A 396 1.37 9.25 4.51
C THR A 396 2.70 9.67 3.89
N SER A 397 2.87 9.42 2.60
CA SER A 397 4.00 9.88 1.79
C SER A 397 3.56 10.13 0.34
N PRO A 398 4.27 11.00 -0.41
CA PRO A 398 4.04 11.14 -1.85
C PRO A 398 4.12 9.79 -2.59
N ALA A 399 3.21 9.56 -3.53
CA ALA A 399 3.16 8.33 -4.31
C ALA A 399 4.14 8.32 -5.49
N SER A 400 4.55 9.50 -6.00
CA SER A 400 5.45 9.63 -7.15
C SER A 400 6.34 10.89 -7.06
N PRO A 401 7.43 10.98 -7.85
CA PRO A 401 8.19 12.22 -8.01
C PRO A 401 7.31 13.32 -8.59
N GLY A 402 7.61 14.58 -8.25
CA GLY A 402 6.83 15.74 -8.71
C GLY A 402 5.70 16.15 -7.77
N VAL A 403 5.19 15.23 -6.94
CA VAL A 403 4.16 15.54 -5.94
C VAL A 403 4.81 16.26 -4.74
N PRO A 404 4.36 17.47 -4.36
CA PRO A 404 4.98 18.27 -3.31
C PRO A 404 4.70 17.70 -1.91
N SER A 405 5.72 17.69 -1.05
CA SER A 405 5.59 17.20 0.33
C SER A 405 4.85 18.16 1.25
N SER A 406 4.61 19.41 0.83
CA SER A 406 3.81 20.40 1.59
C SER A 406 2.38 19.91 1.85
N LEU A 407 1.86 19.04 0.99
CA LEU A 407 0.52 18.46 1.10
C LEU A 407 0.36 17.49 2.28
N LEU A 408 1.45 17.03 2.91
CA LEU A 408 1.41 16.13 4.07
C LEU A 408 0.71 16.73 5.30
N GLY A 409 0.57 18.06 5.36
CA GLY A 409 -0.18 18.74 6.41
C GLY A 409 -1.71 18.59 6.28
N ASP A 410 -2.19 18.48 5.04
CA ASP A 410 -3.63 18.52 4.72
C ASP A 410 -4.18 17.18 4.21
N VAL A 411 -3.33 16.26 3.78
CA VAL A 411 -3.76 14.97 3.22
C VAL A 411 -3.29 13.81 4.08
N ILE A 412 -4.25 12.96 4.48
CA ILE A 412 -4.01 11.79 5.31
C ILE A 412 -4.49 10.54 4.57
N VAL A 413 -3.64 9.52 4.47
CA VAL A 413 -3.99 8.24 3.84
C VAL A 413 -4.02 7.14 4.89
N LEU A 414 -5.15 6.44 5.00
CA LEU A 414 -5.38 5.40 5.99
C LEU A 414 -5.60 4.02 5.36
N PRO A 415 -5.40 2.90 6.08
CA PRO A 415 -5.78 1.57 5.59
C PRO A 415 -7.29 1.46 5.34
N TYR A 416 -7.71 0.90 4.20
CA TYR A 416 -9.13 0.74 3.89
C TYR A 416 -9.76 -0.43 4.66
N GLY A 417 -11.00 -0.27 5.13
CA GLY A 417 -11.74 -1.32 5.84
C GLY A 417 -11.24 -1.63 7.27
N ALA A 418 -10.22 -0.93 7.78
CA ALA A 418 -9.59 -1.22 9.07
C ALA A 418 -10.27 -0.48 10.25
N PRO A 419 -10.50 -1.13 11.41
CA PRO A 419 -11.08 -0.46 12.59
C PRO A 419 -10.26 0.74 13.08
N GLU A 420 -8.93 0.68 12.98
CA GLU A 420 -8.02 1.76 13.39
C GLU A 420 -8.26 3.04 12.58
N SER A 421 -8.65 2.89 11.31
CA SER A 421 -8.98 4.03 10.45
C SER A 421 -10.25 4.73 10.92
N LEU A 422 -11.27 3.99 11.36
CA LEU A 422 -12.48 4.58 11.95
C LEU A 422 -12.16 5.33 13.23
N ASP A 423 -11.29 4.76 14.06
CA ASP A 423 -10.85 5.37 15.31
C ASP A 423 -10.04 6.63 15.10
N TYR A 424 -9.27 6.70 14.01
CA TYR A 424 -8.55 7.90 13.61
C TYR A 424 -9.50 8.98 13.10
N ILE A 425 -10.44 8.63 12.20
CA ILE A 425 -11.43 9.58 11.66
C ILE A 425 -12.21 10.21 12.82
N ARG A 426 -12.71 9.39 13.76
CA ARG A 426 -13.46 9.87 14.94
C ARG A 426 -12.67 10.85 15.82
N SER A 427 -11.35 10.70 15.93
CA SER A 427 -10.55 11.55 16.82
C SER A 427 -10.07 12.84 16.18
N HIS A 428 -10.33 13.06 14.88
CA HIS A 428 -9.85 14.22 14.13
C HIS A 428 -10.99 14.93 13.38
N THR A 429 -12.25 14.66 13.69
CA THR A 429 -13.39 15.23 12.97
C THR A 429 -13.42 16.77 12.99
N ASP A 430 -12.90 17.40 14.03
CA ASP A 430 -12.83 18.85 14.18
C ASP A 430 -11.97 19.53 13.09
N GLU A 431 -10.98 18.83 12.52
CA GLU A 431 -10.07 19.36 11.50
C GLU A 431 -10.33 18.81 10.09
N LEU A 432 -11.25 17.84 9.94
CA LEU A 432 -11.53 17.17 8.67
C LEU A 432 -12.63 17.85 7.86
N ALA A 433 -12.28 18.30 6.66
CA ALA A 433 -13.24 18.76 5.66
C ALA A 433 -13.98 17.58 5.03
N ALA A 434 -13.25 16.51 4.68
CA ALA A 434 -13.82 15.37 3.98
C ALA A 434 -13.17 14.04 4.32
N VAL A 435 -13.97 12.97 4.21
CA VAL A 435 -13.51 11.59 4.01
C VAL A 435 -13.92 11.19 2.58
N LEU A 436 -12.92 11.08 1.71
CA LEU A 436 -13.05 10.61 0.33
C LEU A 436 -12.83 9.11 0.28
N VAL A 437 -13.66 8.39 -0.48
CA VAL A 437 -13.62 6.93 -0.53
C VAL A 437 -14.01 6.40 -1.90
N GLU A 438 -13.21 5.46 -2.42
CA GLU A 438 -13.63 4.56 -3.49
C GLU A 438 -14.42 3.40 -2.85
N PRO A 439 -15.75 3.32 -3.04
CA PRO A 439 -16.59 2.46 -2.20
C PRO A 439 -16.27 0.97 -2.36
N VAL A 440 -15.90 0.54 -3.58
CA VAL A 440 -15.20 -0.71 -3.84
C VAL A 440 -13.97 -0.38 -4.66
N GLN A 441 -12.79 -0.61 -4.08
CA GLN A 441 -11.52 -0.27 -4.70
C GLN A 441 -11.35 -1.04 -6.01
N SER A 442 -11.16 -0.32 -7.11
CA SER A 442 -10.91 -0.94 -8.39
C SER A 442 -9.62 -1.77 -8.37
N ALA A 443 -8.63 -1.41 -7.54
CA ALA A 443 -7.43 -2.22 -7.33
C ALA A 443 -7.69 -3.53 -6.53
N ASN A 444 -8.76 -3.59 -5.74
CA ASN A 444 -9.11 -4.74 -4.89
C ASN A 444 -10.63 -5.00 -4.85
N PRO A 445 -11.22 -5.58 -5.93
CA PRO A 445 -12.66 -5.83 -6.02
C PRO A 445 -13.23 -6.78 -4.94
N LEU A 446 -12.38 -7.58 -4.30
CA LEU A 446 -12.78 -8.50 -3.22
C LEU A 446 -13.05 -7.78 -1.89
N LEU A 447 -12.49 -6.58 -1.70
CA LEU A 447 -12.70 -5.79 -0.48
C LEU A 447 -13.95 -4.93 -0.66
N GLN A 448 -15.07 -5.42 -0.10
CA GLN A 448 -16.39 -4.77 -0.16
C GLN A 448 -16.88 -4.40 1.25
N PRO A 449 -16.26 -3.41 1.93
CA PRO A 449 -16.40 -3.22 3.36
C PRO A 449 -17.65 -2.40 3.72
N ARG A 450 -18.84 -2.92 3.41
CA ARG A 450 -20.14 -2.25 3.63
C ARG A 450 -20.31 -1.68 5.04
N GLU A 451 -20.00 -2.46 6.06
CA GLU A 451 -20.15 -2.02 7.46
C GLU A 451 -19.13 -0.94 7.86
N PHE A 452 -17.96 -0.93 7.23
CA PHE A 452 -17.00 0.16 7.40
C PHE A 452 -17.55 1.46 6.80
N LEU A 453 -18.09 1.41 5.58
CA LEU A 453 -18.69 2.56 4.90
C LEU A 453 -19.87 3.14 5.67
N LYS A 454 -20.76 2.30 6.22
CA LYS A 454 -21.84 2.75 7.11
C LYS A 454 -21.31 3.51 8.33
N LYS A 455 -20.25 3.01 8.95
CA LYS A 455 -19.62 3.66 10.11
C LYS A 455 -18.95 4.98 9.72
N VAL A 456 -18.25 5.05 8.59
CA VAL A 456 -17.71 6.31 8.06
C VAL A 456 -18.86 7.29 7.85
N ARG A 457 -19.95 6.87 7.20
CA ARG A 457 -21.12 7.72 6.97
C ARG A 457 -21.69 8.28 8.28
N GLN A 458 -21.90 7.41 9.27
CA GLN A 458 -22.37 7.81 10.58
C GLN A 458 -21.45 8.88 11.21
N ILE A 459 -20.13 8.64 11.25
CA ILE A 459 -19.17 9.57 11.85
C ILE A 459 -19.20 10.93 11.15
N THR A 460 -19.20 10.92 9.81
CA THR A 460 -19.21 12.16 9.00
C THR A 460 -20.49 12.97 9.19
N ALA A 461 -21.65 12.30 9.22
CA ALA A 461 -22.94 12.93 9.44
C ALA A 461 -23.05 13.59 10.83
N GLU A 462 -22.45 12.97 11.84
CA GLU A 462 -22.46 13.49 13.22
C GLU A 462 -21.50 14.68 13.44
N SER A 463 -20.52 14.93 12.55
CA SER A 463 -19.35 15.77 12.88
C SER A 463 -18.99 16.91 11.92
N ASN A 464 -19.94 17.40 11.11
CA ASN A 464 -19.67 18.42 10.09
C ASN A 464 -18.44 18.08 9.21
N VAL A 465 -18.43 16.87 8.66
CA VAL A 465 -17.41 16.38 7.72
C VAL A 465 -18.14 15.86 6.49
N ALA A 466 -17.67 16.19 5.29
CA ALA A 466 -18.25 15.64 4.06
C ALA A 466 -17.83 14.19 3.88
N MET A 467 -18.78 13.28 3.66
CA MET A 467 -18.46 12.00 3.03
C MET A 467 -18.53 12.20 1.51
N ILE A 468 -17.44 11.88 0.82
CA ILE A 468 -17.37 11.92 -0.64
C ILE A 468 -17.16 10.50 -1.15
N MET A 469 -18.08 9.99 -1.97
CA MET A 469 -17.90 8.72 -2.68
C MET A 469 -17.45 8.95 -4.11
N ASP A 470 -16.30 8.36 -4.46
CA ASP A 470 -15.82 8.30 -5.83
C ASP A 470 -16.48 7.12 -6.56
N GLU A 471 -17.51 7.41 -7.34
CA GLU A 471 -18.26 6.46 -8.13
C GLU A 471 -17.90 6.57 -9.63
N VAL A 472 -16.69 7.05 -9.95
CA VAL A 472 -16.25 7.18 -11.35
C VAL A 472 -16.13 5.81 -12.05
N ILE A 473 -15.82 4.73 -11.33
CA ILE A 473 -15.84 3.34 -11.85
C ILE A 473 -17.19 2.66 -11.56
N THR A 474 -17.68 2.78 -10.33
CA THR A 474 -18.77 1.95 -9.81
C THR A 474 -20.15 2.53 -10.09
N GLY A 475 -20.26 3.84 -10.30
CA GLY A 475 -21.50 4.53 -10.62
C GLY A 475 -22.09 4.05 -11.94
N PHE A 476 -23.41 3.81 -11.94
CA PHE A 476 -24.16 3.23 -13.06
C PHE A 476 -23.76 1.79 -13.47
N ARG A 477 -22.66 1.26 -12.92
CA ARG A 477 -22.13 -0.07 -13.19
C ARG A 477 -22.66 -1.11 -12.21
N ALA A 478 -22.56 -0.82 -10.91
CA ALA A 478 -22.95 -1.74 -9.85
C ALA A 478 -24.47 -1.81 -9.68
N ALA A 479 -25.13 -0.66 -9.79
CA ALA A 479 -26.57 -0.46 -9.84
C ALA A 479 -26.84 0.87 -10.57
N GLN A 480 -28.10 1.23 -10.81
CA GLN A 480 -28.45 2.53 -11.41
C GLN A 480 -27.92 3.70 -10.55
N GLY A 481 -28.09 3.63 -9.23
CA GLY A 481 -27.54 4.57 -8.25
C GLY A 481 -26.11 4.25 -7.78
N GLY A 482 -25.42 3.30 -8.43
CA GLY A 482 -24.06 2.89 -8.06
C GLY A 482 -23.98 2.06 -6.78
N VAL A 483 -22.81 2.04 -6.14
CA VAL A 483 -22.61 1.31 -4.88
C VAL A 483 -23.37 1.95 -3.74
N GLN A 484 -23.64 3.25 -3.78
CA GLN A 484 -24.51 3.92 -2.80
C GLN A 484 -25.87 3.23 -2.68
N GLU A 485 -26.49 2.87 -3.79
CA GLU A 485 -27.74 2.10 -3.82
C GLU A 485 -27.53 0.67 -3.34
N LEU A 486 -26.52 -0.03 -3.88
CA LEU A 486 -26.27 -1.45 -3.57
C LEU A 486 -25.99 -1.68 -2.07
N PHE A 487 -25.25 -0.79 -1.43
CA PHE A 487 -24.89 -0.89 -0.02
C PHE A 487 -25.86 -0.15 0.90
N ASP A 488 -26.76 0.64 0.34
CA ASP A 488 -27.63 1.58 1.06
C ASP A 488 -26.82 2.51 1.98
N VAL A 489 -25.81 3.17 1.39
CA VAL A 489 -24.95 4.15 2.07
C VAL A 489 -24.79 5.35 1.15
N TRP A 490 -25.59 6.39 1.38
CA TRP A 490 -25.60 7.61 0.57
C TRP A 490 -24.66 8.66 1.15
N ALA A 491 -23.64 9.04 0.38
CA ALA A 491 -22.66 10.07 0.76
C ALA A 491 -23.24 11.49 0.66
N ASP A 492 -22.54 12.50 1.19
CA ASP A 492 -22.96 13.89 1.00
C ASP A 492 -22.74 14.35 -0.44
N ILE A 493 -21.59 13.95 -1.00
CA ILE A 493 -21.16 14.25 -2.36
C ILE A 493 -20.75 12.94 -3.03
N ALA A 494 -21.05 12.79 -4.31
CA ALA A 494 -20.57 11.71 -5.13
C ALA A 494 -19.99 12.25 -6.44
N THR A 495 -18.96 11.58 -6.95
CA THR A 495 -18.31 11.96 -8.21
C THR A 495 -18.51 10.86 -9.25
N TYR A 496 -18.75 11.28 -10.49
CA TYR A 496 -19.08 10.40 -11.61
C TYR A 496 -18.26 10.76 -12.85
N GLY A 497 -18.15 9.82 -13.78
CA GLY A 497 -17.46 9.98 -15.05
C GLY A 497 -17.64 8.73 -15.89
N LYS A 498 -16.64 8.38 -16.70
CA LYS A 498 -16.59 7.13 -17.49
C LYS A 498 -17.91 6.82 -18.20
N ILE A 499 -18.72 5.89 -17.66
CA ILE A 499 -19.99 5.45 -18.23
C ILE A 499 -20.89 6.64 -18.56
N LEU A 500 -20.95 7.64 -17.67
CA LEU A 500 -21.75 8.85 -17.84
C LEU A 500 -21.50 9.53 -19.19
N GLY A 501 -20.27 9.49 -19.70
CA GLY A 501 -19.91 10.18 -20.94
C GLY A 501 -20.25 9.42 -22.20
N GLY A 502 -20.59 8.13 -22.12
CA GLY A 502 -20.88 7.31 -23.30
C GLY A 502 -19.77 7.36 -24.36
N GLY A 503 -18.50 7.46 -23.95
CA GLY A 503 -17.35 7.65 -24.85
C GLY A 503 -16.81 9.08 -24.92
N MET A 504 -17.58 10.08 -24.48
CA MET A 504 -17.14 11.48 -24.45
C MET A 504 -16.44 11.82 -23.12
N PRO A 505 -15.46 12.75 -23.11
CA PRO A 505 -14.89 13.27 -21.88
C PRO A 505 -15.94 13.98 -21.02
N ILE A 506 -16.13 13.49 -19.80
CA ILE A 506 -17.00 14.12 -18.80
C ILE A 506 -16.58 13.69 -17.39
N GLY A 507 -16.81 14.58 -16.44
CA GLY A 507 -16.99 14.26 -15.03
C GLY A 507 -18.22 14.97 -14.49
N ALA A 508 -18.75 14.52 -13.36
CA ALA A 508 -19.84 15.19 -12.67
C ALA A 508 -19.68 15.08 -11.16
N ILE A 509 -20.21 16.08 -10.46
CA ILE A 509 -20.31 16.13 -9.02
C ILE A 509 -21.79 16.25 -8.69
N ALA A 510 -22.33 15.32 -7.91
CA ALA A 510 -23.71 15.40 -7.43
C ALA A 510 -23.70 15.28 -5.91
N GLY A 511 -24.51 16.10 -5.24
CA GLY A 511 -24.47 16.17 -3.78
C GLY A 511 -25.74 16.78 -3.19
N SER A 512 -25.78 16.83 -1.87
CA SER A 512 -26.82 17.58 -1.16
C SER A 512 -26.67 19.09 -1.42
N ALA A 513 -27.79 19.81 -1.40
CA ALA A 513 -27.83 21.24 -1.71
C ALA A 513 -26.81 22.01 -0.87
N ARG A 514 -26.74 21.69 0.42
CA ARG A 514 -25.75 22.23 1.38
C ARG A 514 -24.32 22.34 0.83
N TYR A 515 -23.85 21.32 0.11
CA TYR A 515 -22.50 21.33 -0.45
C TYR A 515 -22.48 21.96 -1.84
N MET A 516 -23.47 21.65 -2.68
CA MET A 516 -23.51 22.13 -4.05
C MET A 516 -23.76 23.64 -4.17
N ASP A 517 -24.38 24.26 -3.17
CA ASP A 517 -24.59 25.70 -3.07
C ASP A 517 -23.27 26.49 -3.04
N ALA A 518 -22.14 25.85 -2.70
CA ALA A 518 -20.82 26.46 -2.78
C ALA A 518 -20.36 26.79 -4.21
N LEU A 519 -21.11 26.38 -5.24
CA LEU A 519 -20.78 26.66 -6.64
C LEU A 519 -21.47 27.91 -7.17
N ASP A 520 -22.63 28.28 -6.65
CA ASP A 520 -23.47 29.36 -7.19
C ASP A 520 -24.20 30.20 -6.14
N GLY A 521 -23.91 29.97 -4.85
CA GLY A 521 -24.50 30.71 -3.74
C GLY A 521 -25.86 30.19 -3.28
N GLY A 522 -26.34 29.10 -3.87
CA GLY A 522 -27.60 28.45 -3.50
C GLY A 522 -28.81 28.94 -4.31
N MET A 523 -29.98 28.44 -3.95
CA MET A 523 -31.22 28.69 -4.70
C MET A 523 -31.77 30.11 -4.45
N TRP A 524 -32.06 30.82 -5.53
CA TRP A 524 -32.78 32.09 -5.56
C TRP A 524 -33.75 32.10 -6.75
N ARG A 525 -34.64 33.09 -6.82
CA ARG A 525 -35.69 33.18 -7.85
C ARG A 525 -35.69 34.56 -8.50
N TYR A 526 -36.22 34.60 -9.72
CA TYR A 526 -36.49 35.86 -10.40
C TYR A 526 -37.71 36.55 -9.77
N ASP A 527 -37.69 37.88 -9.78
CA ASP A 527 -38.80 38.73 -9.40
C ASP A 527 -39.26 38.58 -7.93
N ASP A 528 -38.37 38.15 -7.02
CA ASP A 528 -38.55 38.21 -5.57
C ASP A 528 -37.28 38.77 -4.85
N ASP A 529 -37.33 38.85 -3.52
CA ASP A 529 -36.24 39.37 -2.68
C ASP A 529 -35.24 38.27 -2.24
N SER A 530 -35.15 37.14 -2.95
CA SER A 530 -34.20 36.06 -2.61
C SER A 530 -32.82 36.28 -3.22
N ASP A 531 -31.77 36.07 -2.42
CA ASP A 531 -30.37 36.25 -2.80
C ASP A 531 -29.55 34.95 -2.67
N PRO A 532 -28.45 34.79 -3.43
CA PRO A 532 -27.45 33.76 -3.15
C PRO A 532 -26.76 34.05 -1.81
N THR A 533 -26.94 33.16 -0.83
CA THR A 533 -26.48 33.36 0.56
C THR A 533 -25.32 32.47 0.99
N ALA A 534 -25.00 31.42 0.22
CA ALA A 534 -23.92 30.51 0.56
C ALA A 534 -22.55 31.05 0.12
N ASP A 535 -21.50 30.75 0.91
CA ASP A 535 -20.12 31.04 0.54
C ASP A 535 -19.72 30.26 -0.73
N MET A 536 -19.17 30.97 -1.72
CA MET A 536 -18.82 30.39 -3.00
C MET A 536 -17.33 30.05 -3.12
N THR A 537 -17.06 28.97 -3.85
CA THR A 537 -15.73 28.58 -4.29
C THR A 537 -15.53 28.85 -5.78
N PHE A 538 -14.28 28.74 -6.24
CA PHE A 538 -13.99 28.86 -7.68
C PHE A 538 -13.95 27.49 -8.36
N PHE A 539 -14.80 27.33 -9.38
CA PHE A 539 -14.81 26.17 -10.26
C PHE A 539 -15.21 26.57 -11.68
N ALA A 540 -14.38 26.26 -12.67
CA ALA A 540 -14.59 26.65 -14.06
C ALA A 540 -13.89 25.68 -15.02
N GLY A 541 -14.24 25.74 -16.29
CA GLY A 541 -13.52 25.07 -17.37
C GLY A 541 -14.17 25.30 -18.72
N THR A 542 -13.35 25.47 -19.76
CA THR A 542 -13.82 25.85 -21.11
C THR A 542 -14.80 24.84 -21.71
N PHE A 543 -14.51 23.54 -21.55
CA PHE A 543 -15.31 22.46 -22.14
C PHE A 543 -16.34 21.85 -21.18
N VAL A 544 -16.53 22.49 -20.02
CA VAL A 544 -17.57 22.08 -19.08
C VAL A 544 -18.94 22.22 -19.76
N ARG A 545 -19.75 21.15 -19.71
CA ARG A 545 -21.04 21.05 -20.43
C ARG A 545 -20.91 21.09 -21.96
N HIS A 546 -19.81 20.60 -22.52
CA HIS A 546 -19.64 20.44 -23.97
C HIS A 546 -20.90 19.79 -24.60
N PRO A 547 -21.50 20.37 -25.67
CA PRO A 547 -22.78 19.89 -26.22
C PRO A 547 -22.81 18.39 -26.56
N LEU A 548 -21.76 17.87 -27.20
CA LEU A 548 -21.62 16.44 -27.47
C LEU A 548 -21.58 15.57 -26.20
N ALA A 549 -20.91 16.03 -25.14
CA ALA A 549 -20.84 15.30 -23.88
C ALA A 549 -22.19 15.33 -23.15
N MET A 550 -22.92 16.47 -23.18
CA MET A 550 -24.27 16.57 -22.61
C MET A 550 -25.26 15.70 -23.38
N ALA A 551 -25.20 15.68 -24.71
CA ALA A 551 -26.04 14.81 -25.54
C ALA A 551 -25.77 13.32 -25.26
N ALA A 552 -24.50 12.92 -25.18
CA ALA A 552 -24.14 11.55 -24.83
C ALA A 552 -24.59 11.18 -23.41
N ALA A 553 -24.36 12.05 -22.42
CA ALA A 553 -24.75 11.82 -21.03
C ALA A 553 -26.27 11.73 -20.86
N HIS A 554 -27.03 12.60 -21.53
CA HIS A 554 -28.48 12.54 -21.56
C HIS A 554 -28.96 11.17 -22.04
N GLN A 555 -28.42 10.69 -23.17
CA GLN A 555 -28.81 9.39 -23.72
C GLN A 555 -28.37 8.21 -22.87
N VAL A 556 -27.19 8.26 -22.26
CA VAL A 556 -26.75 7.23 -21.32
C VAL A 556 -27.71 7.14 -20.13
N LEU A 557 -28.03 8.26 -19.48
CA LEU A 557 -28.89 8.28 -18.31
C LEU A 557 -30.33 7.86 -18.64
N MET A 558 -30.85 8.31 -19.79
CA MET A 558 -32.15 7.85 -20.30
C MET A 558 -32.15 6.35 -20.55
N LYS A 559 -31.14 5.83 -21.25
CA LYS A 559 -31.03 4.38 -21.52
C LYS A 559 -30.94 3.56 -20.23
N LEU A 560 -30.16 4.02 -19.24
CA LEU A 560 -30.08 3.39 -17.93
C LEU A 560 -31.45 3.37 -17.25
N LYS A 561 -32.17 4.50 -17.25
CA LYS A 561 -33.50 4.63 -16.64
C LYS A 561 -34.54 3.73 -17.32
N GLU A 562 -34.50 3.64 -18.65
CA GLU A 562 -35.40 2.81 -19.47
C GLU A 562 -35.18 1.31 -19.25
N GLU A 563 -33.93 0.86 -19.20
CA GLU A 563 -33.58 -0.56 -19.06
C GLU A 563 -33.79 -1.11 -17.64
N GLY A 564 -33.86 -0.22 -16.64
CA GLY A 564 -34.06 -0.63 -15.26
C GLY A 564 -32.82 -1.29 -14.60
N PRO A 565 -32.96 -1.75 -13.35
CA PRO A 565 -31.89 -2.42 -12.61
C PRO A 565 -31.50 -3.79 -13.18
N GLU A 566 -32.37 -4.43 -13.97
CA GLU A 566 -32.12 -5.73 -14.60
C GLU A 566 -30.86 -5.70 -15.48
N LEU A 567 -30.55 -4.56 -16.12
CA LEU A 567 -29.37 -4.40 -16.95
C LEU A 567 -28.07 -4.67 -16.19
N GLN A 568 -27.89 -4.06 -15.01
CA GLN A 568 -26.69 -4.27 -14.18
C GLN A 568 -26.70 -5.66 -13.54
N GLN A 569 -27.86 -6.18 -13.16
CA GLN A 569 -28.00 -7.50 -12.56
C GLN A 569 -27.59 -8.61 -13.53
N GLU A 570 -28.09 -8.59 -14.77
CA GLU A 570 -27.73 -9.58 -15.79
C GLU A 570 -26.26 -9.49 -16.19
N LEU A 571 -25.72 -8.28 -16.32
CA LEU A 571 -24.31 -8.11 -16.62
C LEU A 571 -23.41 -8.59 -15.46
N THR A 572 -23.84 -8.40 -14.22
CA THR A 572 -23.14 -8.92 -13.02
C THR A 572 -23.14 -10.44 -13.04
N LYS A 573 -24.29 -11.10 -13.24
CA LYS A 573 -24.39 -12.57 -13.35
C LYS A 573 -23.47 -13.14 -14.44
N LYS A 574 -23.41 -12.50 -15.61
CA LYS A 574 -22.49 -12.91 -16.69
C LYS A 574 -21.02 -12.84 -16.25
N THR A 575 -20.66 -11.81 -15.51
CA THR A 575 -19.29 -11.59 -15.05
C THR A 575 -18.92 -12.54 -13.91
N GLU A 576 -19.86 -12.81 -12.99
CA GLU A 576 -19.73 -13.84 -11.94
C GLU A 576 -19.50 -15.21 -12.57
N ARG A 577 -20.31 -15.60 -13.57
CA ARG A 577 -20.13 -16.87 -14.29
C ARG A 577 -18.74 -17.01 -14.93
N LEU A 578 -18.20 -15.94 -15.52
CA LEU A 578 -16.82 -15.93 -16.06
C LEU A 578 -15.80 -16.12 -14.93
N ALA A 579 -15.96 -15.38 -13.83
CA ALA A 579 -15.03 -15.42 -12.70
C ALA A 579 -15.03 -16.80 -12.03
N ASP A 580 -16.20 -17.38 -11.77
CA ASP A 580 -16.37 -18.67 -11.13
C ASP A 580 -15.73 -19.77 -11.97
N ARG A 581 -16.01 -19.83 -13.27
CA ARG A 581 -15.43 -20.84 -14.15
C ARG A 581 -13.92 -20.78 -14.27
N LEU A 582 -13.35 -19.57 -14.27
CA LEU A 582 -11.90 -19.40 -14.29
C LEU A 582 -11.28 -19.77 -12.93
N ASN A 583 -11.92 -19.39 -11.82
CA ASN A 583 -11.46 -19.77 -10.49
C ASN A 583 -11.53 -21.28 -10.27
N GLU A 584 -12.62 -21.95 -10.68
CA GLU A 584 -12.72 -23.42 -10.64
C GLU A 584 -11.60 -24.09 -11.44
N PHE A 585 -11.27 -23.56 -12.63
CA PHE A 585 -10.13 -24.05 -13.41
C PHE A 585 -8.80 -23.82 -12.70
N PHE A 586 -8.57 -22.64 -12.15
CA PHE A 586 -7.33 -22.34 -11.43
C PHE A 586 -7.16 -23.21 -10.19
N GLU A 587 -8.23 -23.44 -9.43
CA GLU A 587 -8.23 -24.32 -8.26
C GLU A 587 -7.98 -25.78 -8.66
N LYS A 588 -8.73 -26.30 -9.64
CA LYS A 588 -8.60 -27.69 -10.12
C LYS A 588 -7.20 -27.99 -10.65
N GLU A 589 -6.64 -27.05 -11.41
CA GLU A 589 -5.34 -27.20 -12.04
C GLU A 589 -4.18 -26.68 -11.18
N LEU A 590 -4.45 -26.21 -9.95
CA LEU A 590 -3.44 -25.66 -9.03
C LEU A 590 -2.64 -24.48 -9.61
N TYR A 591 -3.29 -23.61 -10.37
CA TYR A 591 -2.71 -22.34 -10.77
C TYR A 591 -2.80 -21.32 -9.62
N PRO A 592 -1.69 -20.67 -9.22
CA PRO A 592 -1.68 -19.59 -8.24
C PRO A 592 -2.23 -18.27 -8.83
N ILE A 593 -3.45 -18.33 -9.36
CA ILE A 593 -4.15 -17.26 -10.07
C ILE A 593 -5.57 -17.19 -9.52
N ARG A 594 -6.11 -15.98 -9.34
CA ARG A 594 -7.52 -15.80 -8.96
C ARG A 594 -8.14 -14.62 -9.69
N ILE A 595 -9.38 -14.79 -10.14
CA ILE A 595 -10.24 -13.70 -10.59
C ILE A 595 -10.90 -13.03 -9.38
N ALA A 596 -10.53 -11.77 -9.15
CA ALA A 596 -11.22 -10.87 -8.23
C ALA A 596 -12.29 -10.09 -9.01
N GLN A 597 -13.56 -10.23 -8.64
CA GLN A 597 -14.69 -9.64 -9.36
C GLN A 597 -15.58 -8.80 -8.44
N PHE A 598 -16.16 -7.74 -9.02
CA PHE A 598 -17.23 -6.94 -8.44
C PHE A 598 -18.10 -6.34 -9.55
N ALA A 599 -19.41 -6.55 -9.49
CA ALA A 599 -20.34 -6.20 -10.56
C ALA A 599 -19.82 -6.71 -11.93
N SER A 600 -19.65 -5.83 -12.91
CA SER A 600 -19.11 -6.17 -14.22
C SER A 600 -17.62 -5.92 -14.39
N GLN A 601 -16.92 -5.58 -13.31
CA GLN A 601 -15.47 -5.45 -13.27
C GLN A 601 -14.84 -6.74 -12.73
N PHE A 602 -13.73 -7.15 -13.32
CA PHE A 602 -12.90 -8.24 -12.80
C PHE A 602 -11.41 -7.99 -13.04
N ARG A 603 -10.57 -8.68 -12.27
CA ARG A 603 -9.11 -8.59 -12.34
C ARG A 603 -8.49 -9.96 -12.09
N MET A 604 -7.41 -10.25 -12.80
CA MET A 604 -6.56 -11.39 -12.48
C MET A 604 -5.56 -10.98 -11.40
N THR A 605 -5.50 -11.78 -10.33
CA THR A 605 -4.64 -11.58 -9.16
C THR A 605 -3.71 -12.77 -8.98
N PHE A 606 -2.48 -12.48 -8.56
CA PHE A 606 -1.37 -13.44 -8.51
C PHE A 606 -0.47 -13.10 -7.32
N PRO A 607 0.20 -14.09 -6.73
CA PRO A 607 1.16 -13.87 -5.67
C PRO A 607 2.45 -13.24 -6.24
N THR A 608 3.21 -12.55 -5.39
CA THR A 608 4.37 -11.73 -5.80
C THR A 608 5.54 -12.53 -6.36
N GLU A 609 5.58 -13.81 -6.01
CA GLU A 609 6.62 -14.77 -6.29
C GLU A 609 6.58 -15.20 -7.77
N LEU A 610 5.43 -15.04 -8.45
CA LEU A 610 5.31 -15.26 -9.88
C LEU A 610 5.88 -14.08 -10.68
N GLN A 611 7.21 -14.00 -10.71
CA GLN A 611 7.95 -12.88 -11.29
C GLN A 611 7.63 -12.60 -12.76
N TYR A 612 7.19 -13.59 -13.53
CA TYR A 612 6.95 -13.50 -14.98
C TYR A 612 5.49 -13.56 -15.38
N ALA A 613 4.56 -13.50 -14.42
CA ALA A 613 3.16 -13.67 -14.75
C ALA A 613 2.62 -12.55 -15.68
N ASP A 614 3.28 -11.38 -15.73
CA ASP A 614 3.13 -10.34 -16.78
C ASP A 614 3.02 -10.89 -18.21
N LEU A 615 3.61 -12.06 -18.50
CA LEU A 615 3.53 -12.71 -19.81
C LEU A 615 2.11 -13.13 -20.20
N LEU A 616 1.23 -13.42 -19.24
CA LEU A 616 -0.16 -13.82 -19.51
C LEU A 616 -0.88 -12.77 -20.36
N TYR A 617 -0.60 -11.48 -20.14
CA TYR A 617 -1.11 -10.39 -20.96
C TYR A 617 -0.74 -10.56 -22.44
N PHE A 618 0.53 -10.88 -22.73
CA PHE A 618 1.00 -11.04 -24.10
C PHE A 618 0.43 -12.29 -24.77
N HIS A 619 0.21 -13.38 -24.01
CA HIS A 619 -0.49 -14.56 -24.53
C HIS A 619 -1.95 -14.27 -24.87
N LEU A 620 -2.67 -13.55 -24.00
CA LEU A 620 -4.05 -13.15 -24.26
C LEU A 620 -4.15 -12.25 -25.50
N LEU A 621 -3.23 -11.30 -25.63
CA LEU A 621 -3.16 -10.42 -26.80
C LEU A 621 -2.87 -11.20 -28.09
N ASP A 622 -1.94 -12.14 -28.04
CA ASP A 622 -1.63 -13.05 -29.14
C ASP A 622 -2.85 -13.90 -29.56
N ARG A 623 -3.72 -14.23 -28.60
CA ARG A 623 -4.99 -14.96 -28.81
C ARG A 623 -6.18 -14.08 -29.18
N GLY A 624 -5.97 -12.78 -29.39
CA GLY A 624 -7.06 -11.88 -29.78
C GLY A 624 -7.95 -11.46 -28.61
N ILE A 625 -7.46 -11.48 -27.38
CA ILE A 625 -8.13 -10.90 -26.21
C ILE A 625 -7.40 -9.63 -25.83
N PHE A 626 -8.06 -8.48 -25.98
CA PHE A 626 -7.48 -7.19 -25.63
C PHE A 626 -7.79 -6.84 -24.17
N MET A 627 -6.73 -6.64 -23.39
CA MET A 627 -6.78 -6.05 -22.06
C MET A 627 -5.73 -4.94 -21.96
N ARG A 628 -5.82 -4.02 -21.00
CA ARG A 628 -4.90 -2.87 -20.91
C ARG A 628 -3.45 -3.27 -20.55
N GLY A 629 -3.27 -4.36 -19.81
CA GLY A 629 -1.95 -4.81 -19.37
C GLY A 629 -2.01 -5.78 -18.19
N TRP A 630 -0.88 -5.92 -17.50
CA TRP A 630 -0.73 -6.84 -16.38
C TRP A 630 -1.45 -6.36 -15.09
N GLN A 631 -2.18 -7.27 -14.42
CA GLN A 631 -2.99 -6.98 -13.22
C GLN A 631 -3.88 -5.75 -13.41
N ASP A 632 -4.59 -5.68 -14.53
CA ASP A 632 -5.42 -4.54 -14.86
C ASP A 632 -6.90 -4.77 -14.61
N ASN A 633 -7.65 -3.66 -14.57
CA ASN A 633 -9.10 -3.71 -14.58
C ASN A 633 -9.59 -4.24 -15.94
N CYS A 634 -10.32 -5.33 -15.90
CA CYS A 634 -11.08 -5.86 -17.01
C CYS A 634 -12.58 -5.66 -16.75
N PHE A 635 -13.37 -5.58 -17.81
CA PHE A 635 -14.79 -5.32 -17.74
C PHE A 635 -15.54 -6.11 -18.81
N LEU A 636 -16.70 -6.63 -18.45
CA LEU A 636 -17.71 -6.99 -19.44
C LEU A 636 -18.63 -5.80 -19.72
N SER A 637 -19.19 -5.82 -20.92
CA SER A 637 -20.20 -4.87 -21.41
C SER A 637 -21.48 -5.62 -21.76
N THR A 638 -22.58 -4.89 -21.94
CA THR A 638 -23.89 -5.49 -22.25
C THR A 638 -23.90 -6.25 -23.59
N VAL A 639 -22.96 -5.96 -24.49
CA VAL A 639 -22.87 -6.55 -25.83
C VAL A 639 -21.95 -7.78 -25.91
N HIS A 640 -21.25 -8.14 -24.83
CA HIS A 640 -20.50 -9.40 -24.78
C HIS A 640 -21.48 -10.58 -24.83
N THR A 641 -21.35 -11.41 -25.86
CA THR A 641 -22.15 -12.63 -26.01
C THR A 641 -21.58 -13.75 -25.14
N ASP A 642 -22.42 -14.75 -24.85
CA ASP A 642 -21.97 -15.93 -24.11
C ASP A 642 -20.83 -16.66 -24.84
N GLU A 643 -20.89 -16.77 -26.17
CA GLU A 643 -19.81 -17.34 -26.99
C GLU A 643 -18.48 -16.58 -26.88
N GLN A 644 -18.52 -15.24 -26.83
CA GLN A 644 -17.32 -14.43 -26.62
C GLN A 644 -16.77 -14.60 -25.21
N ILE A 645 -17.64 -14.72 -24.21
CA ILE A 645 -17.25 -15.01 -22.82
C ILE A 645 -16.54 -16.38 -22.76
N GLU A 646 -17.07 -17.40 -23.43
CA GLU A 646 -16.40 -18.71 -23.55
C GLU A 646 -15.04 -18.60 -24.22
N THR A 647 -14.95 -17.83 -25.32
CA THR A 647 -13.69 -17.60 -26.02
C THR A 647 -12.64 -16.95 -25.12
N VAL A 648 -13.05 -15.99 -24.26
CA VAL A 648 -12.17 -15.38 -23.27
C VAL A 648 -11.71 -16.40 -22.23
N ILE A 649 -12.63 -17.25 -21.73
CA ILE A 649 -12.31 -18.30 -20.76
C ILE A 649 -11.28 -19.27 -21.34
N ASP A 650 -11.52 -19.76 -22.56
CA ASP A 650 -10.64 -20.72 -23.23
C ASP A 650 -9.27 -20.09 -23.54
N ALA A 651 -9.24 -18.83 -23.99
CA ALA A 651 -7.98 -18.11 -24.21
C ALA A 651 -7.16 -17.97 -22.92
N VAL A 652 -7.80 -17.74 -21.76
CA VAL A 652 -7.10 -17.69 -20.46
C VAL A 652 -6.56 -19.07 -20.08
N LYS A 653 -7.37 -20.12 -20.23
CA LYS A 653 -6.95 -21.50 -19.94
C LYS A 653 -5.75 -21.92 -20.79
N ASP A 654 -5.87 -21.79 -22.10
CA ASP A 654 -4.80 -22.10 -23.05
C ASP A 654 -3.53 -21.31 -22.75
N SER A 655 -3.65 -20.03 -22.40
CA SER A 655 -2.51 -19.19 -22.06
C SER A 655 -1.81 -19.66 -20.78
N CYS A 656 -2.56 -20.11 -19.78
CA CYS A 656 -2.00 -20.67 -18.55
C CYS A 656 -1.30 -22.00 -18.82
N GLU A 657 -1.89 -22.88 -19.65
CA GLU A 657 -1.28 -24.14 -20.05
C GLU A 657 0.00 -23.93 -20.84
N GLU A 658 0.00 -22.98 -21.79
CA GLU A 658 1.18 -22.65 -22.58
C GLU A 658 2.29 -22.06 -21.70
N LEU A 659 1.95 -21.16 -20.77
CA LEU A 659 2.92 -20.60 -19.82
C LEU A 659 3.48 -21.66 -18.86
N ARG A 660 2.65 -22.60 -18.42
CA ARG A 660 3.09 -23.76 -17.63
C ARG A 660 4.06 -24.61 -18.45
N ALA A 661 3.71 -24.97 -19.68
CA ALA A 661 4.59 -25.73 -20.58
C ALA A 661 5.93 -25.02 -20.84
N GLY A 662 5.92 -23.68 -20.94
CA GLY A 662 7.11 -22.82 -21.03
C GLY A 662 7.90 -22.69 -19.73
N GLY A 663 7.45 -23.27 -18.61
CA GLY A 663 8.11 -23.23 -17.31
C GLY A 663 7.93 -21.91 -16.54
N PHE A 664 6.93 -21.09 -16.89
CA PHE A 664 6.65 -19.81 -16.21
C PHE A 664 5.56 -19.92 -15.13
N LEU A 665 4.77 -20.98 -15.16
CA LEU A 665 3.78 -21.32 -14.13
C LEU A 665 4.08 -22.72 -13.55
N PRO A 666 3.76 -22.96 -12.27
CA PRO A 666 3.99 -24.26 -11.65
C PRO A 666 3.17 -25.37 -12.33
N HIS A 667 3.74 -26.58 -12.43
CA HIS A 667 3.02 -27.77 -12.89
C HIS A 667 2.38 -28.51 -11.71
N PRO A 668 1.22 -29.18 -11.93
CA PRO A 668 0.56 -30.00 -10.91
C PRO A 668 1.38 -31.22 -10.47
N GLN A 669 2.45 -31.58 -11.19
CA GLN A 669 3.30 -32.75 -10.92
C GLN A 669 4.80 -32.44 -10.79
N THR A 670 5.22 -31.17 -10.73
CA THR A 670 6.59 -30.86 -10.25
C THR A 670 6.62 -30.85 -8.73
N THR A 671 6.18 -31.98 -8.15
CA THR A 671 6.48 -32.46 -6.81
C THR A 671 5.96 -33.90 -6.73
N ALA A 672 6.46 -34.85 -7.53
CA ALA A 672 6.37 -36.27 -7.17
C ALA A 672 7.38 -37.28 -7.78
N THR A 673 8.67 -36.97 -7.87
CA THR A 673 9.77 -37.97 -7.65
C THR A 673 11.12 -37.32 -7.25
N GLU A 674 11.14 -36.00 -7.08
CA GLU A 674 11.89 -35.27 -6.03
C GLU A 674 10.96 -34.80 -4.90
N VAL A 675 9.73 -35.36 -4.85
CA VAL A 675 8.76 -35.35 -3.73
C VAL A 675 7.97 -36.68 -3.79
N SER A 676 8.64 -37.83 -3.68
CA SER A 676 7.99 -39.17 -3.69
C SER A 676 6.92 -39.27 -2.57
N LEU A 677 5.76 -39.95 -2.67
CA LEU A 677 5.13 -40.84 -3.65
C LEU A 677 3.69 -41.09 -3.17
N ALA A 678 2.76 -41.31 -4.10
CA ALA A 678 1.39 -41.72 -3.81
C ALA A 678 1.28 -43.22 -3.43
N SER A 679 0.73 -43.51 -2.25
CA SER A 679 -0.17 -44.64 -1.94
C SER A 679 -0.54 -44.46 -0.47
N THR A 680 -1.77 -44.24 -0.04
CA THR A 680 -3.03 -44.88 -0.38
C THR A 680 -4.16 -43.89 -0.07
N ARG A 681 -5.21 -43.90 -0.88
CA ARG A 681 -6.50 -43.32 -0.47
C ARG A 681 -6.91 -43.96 0.85
N ASP A 682 -7.05 -43.14 1.88
CA ASP A 682 -7.94 -43.41 2.98
C ASP A 682 -8.85 -42.20 3.15
N ASP A 683 -10.16 -42.44 3.06
CA ASP A 683 -11.21 -41.45 3.10
C ASP A 683 -11.34 -40.92 4.54
N SER A 684 -10.58 -39.89 4.94
CA SER A 684 -10.99 -39.01 6.04
C SER A 684 -10.26 -37.65 6.09
N MET A 685 -11.09 -36.60 6.03
CA MET A 685 -10.85 -35.18 6.36
C MET A 685 -10.20 -34.25 5.29
N PRO A 686 -10.78 -33.06 5.02
CA PRO A 686 -10.34 -32.14 3.98
C PRO A 686 -9.00 -31.44 4.32
N SER A 687 -8.21 -31.17 3.28
CA SER A 687 -6.89 -30.51 3.31
C SER A 687 -6.95 -29.13 3.94
N SER A 688 -6.23 -28.99 5.04
CA SER A 688 -6.17 -27.83 5.90
C SER A 688 -4.94 -26.97 5.61
N ILE A 689 -5.04 -25.65 5.77
CA ILE A 689 -3.98 -24.66 5.54
C ILE A 689 -2.77 -24.97 6.43
N SER A 690 -1.55 -25.04 5.85
CA SER A 690 -0.33 -25.26 6.63
C SER A 690 -0.17 -24.17 7.69
N THR A 691 0.03 -24.58 8.94
CA THR A 691 0.16 -23.65 10.07
C THR A 691 1.58 -23.09 10.20
N LEU A 692 2.53 -23.60 9.43
CA LEU A 692 3.93 -23.27 9.51
C LEU A 692 4.27 -21.99 8.73
N ILE A 693 5.06 -21.11 9.35
CA ILE A 693 5.48 -19.82 8.79
C ILE A 693 6.99 -19.65 8.98
N PRO A 694 7.75 -19.33 7.92
CA PRO A 694 9.15 -18.96 8.06
C PRO A 694 9.28 -17.61 8.78
N ILE A 695 9.96 -17.59 9.93
CA ILE A 695 10.36 -16.34 10.60
C ILE A 695 11.72 -15.89 10.04
N GLN A 696 12.63 -16.86 9.88
CA GLN A 696 13.93 -16.71 9.24
C GLN A 696 14.25 -18.01 8.48
N GLU A 697 14.15 -17.98 7.15
CA GLU A 697 14.24 -19.20 6.32
C GLU A 697 15.69 -19.55 5.93
N GLU A 698 16.54 -18.54 5.77
CA GLU A 698 17.92 -18.70 5.31
C GLU A 698 18.84 -19.21 6.44
N GLY A 699 19.87 -19.97 6.05
CA GLY A 699 20.89 -20.50 6.95
C GLY A 699 21.24 -21.96 6.68
N THR A 700 22.42 -22.38 7.11
CA THR A 700 22.94 -23.74 6.88
C THR A 700 22.75 -24.68 8.07
N ARG A 701 22.30 -24.14 9.21
CA ARG A 701 22.10 -24.88 10.46
C ARG A 701 20.75 -25.60 10.49
N PRO A 702 20.57 -26.66 11.31
CA PRO A 702 19.27 -27.30 11.45
C PRO A 702 18.22 -26.33 12.02
N PRO A 703 16.98 -26.34 11.50
CA PRO A 703 15.96 -25.37 11.86
C PRO A 703 15.47 -25.48 13.31
N LEU A 704 15.14 -24.33 13.90
CA LEU A 704 14.43 -24.22 15.17
C LEU A 704 12.93 -24.04 14.91
N PHE A 705 12.10 -24.96 15.40
CA PHE A 705 10.63 -24.90 15.29
C PHE A 705 10.01 -24.33 16.57
N CYS A 706 9.29 -23.23 16.46
CA CYS A 706 8.68 -22.51 17.57
C CYS A 706 7.15 -22.69 17.58
N MET A 707 6.62 -23.26 18.66
CA MET A 707 5.17 -23.46 18.86
C MET A 707 4.46 -22.13 19.16
N PRO A 708 3.19 -21.94 18.78
CA PRO A 708 2.49 -20.67 19.02
C PRO A 708 2.37 -20.38 20.51
N ALA A 709 2.45 -19.10 20.89
CA ALA A 709 2.09 -18.68 22.24
C ALA A 709 0.56 -18.68 22.42
N ALA A 710 0.06 -18.31 23.61
CA ALA A 710 -1.37 -18.33 23.92
C ALA A 710 -2.21 -17.55 22.90
N ASP A 711 -1.71 -16.42 22.38
CA ASP A 711 -2.41 -15.64 21.35
C ASP A 711 -2.54 -16.34 19.98
N GLY A 712 -1.97 -17.53 19.81
CA GLY A 712 -2.01 -18.33 18.60
C GLY A 712 -1.07 -17.85 17.50
N LEU A 713 -0.22 -16.85 17.77
CA LEU A 713 0.70 -16.24 16.80
C LEU A 713 2.16 -16.56 17.15
N THR A 714 3.07 -16.34 16.20
CA THR A 714 4.52 -16.58 16.36
C THR A 714 5.35 -15.31 16.45
N LEU A 715 4.71 -14.14 16.43
CA LEU A 715 5.37 -12.83 16.48
C LEU A 715 6.30 -12.66 17.70
N VAL A 716 6.03 -13.36 18.79
CA VAL A 716 6.86 -13.35 20.01
C VAL A 716 8.29 -13.83 19.76
N TYR A 717 8.52 -14.67 18.74
CA TYR A 717 9.84 -15.23 18.43
C TYR A 717 10.69 -14.38 17.49
N HIS A 718 10.15 -13.28 16.93
CA HIS A 718 10.89 -12.46 15.96
C HIS A 718 12.21 -11.92 16.52
N ALA A 719 12.17 -11.33 17.73
CA ALA A 719 13.39 -10.82 18.37
C ALA A 719 14.38 -11.94 18.72
N LEU A 720 13.90 -13.14 19.06
CA LEU A 720 14.76 -14.30 19.28
C LEU A 720 15.46 -14.73 17.98
N SER A 721 14.72 -14.79 16.86
CA SER A 721 15.29 -15.17 15.57
C SER A 721 16.41 -14.23 15.11
N GLU A 722 16.23 -12.91 15.26
CA GLU A 722 17.27 -11.92 14.95
C GLU A 722 18.54 -12.13 15.78
N CYS A 723 18.39 -12.44 17.07
CA CYS A 723 19.50 -12.62 17.99
C CYS A 723 20.25 -13.96 17.80
N LEU A 724 19.62 -14.98 17.23
CA LEU A 724 20.29 -16.25 16.89
C LEU A 724 21.26 -16.08 15.69
N GLY A 725 21.03 -15.05 14.87
CA GLY A 725 21.82 -14.69 13.69
C GLY A 725 21.31 -15.36 12.42
N SER A 726 21.64 -14.77 11.26
CA SER A 726 21.06 -15.13 9.95
C SER A 726 21.38 -16.52 9.41
N ASP A 727 22.31 -17.26 10.05
CA ASP A 727 22.68 -18.63 9.65
C ASP A 727 21.84 -19.71 10.38
N GLN A 728 20.94 -19.32 11.27
CA GLN A 728 20.07 -20.21 12.02
C GLN A 728 18.63 -20.14 11.50
N PRO A 729 18.14 -21.11 10.71
CA PRO A 729 16.75 -21.11 10.27
C PRO A 729 15.80 -21.23 11.47
N VAL A 730 14.71 -20.45 11.48
CA VAL A 730 13.66 -20.41 12.51
C VAL A 730 12.28 -20.40 11.84
N TYR A 731 11.47 -21.38 12.20
CA TYR A 731 10.10 -21.53 11.74
C TYR A 731 9.13 -21.44 12.92
N GLY A 732 8.04 -20.72 12.77
CA GLY A 732 6.98 -20.64 13.76
C GLY A 732 5.71 -21.34 13.28
N LEU A 733 4.96 -21.97 14.17
CA LEU A 733 3.62 -22.50 13.83
C LEU A 733 2.53 -21.60 14.41
N HIS A 734 1.59 -21.17 13.57
CA HIS A 734 0.37 -20.45 13.98
C HIS A 734 -0.70 -21.42 14.47
N SER A 735 -1.62 -20.96 15.30
CA SER A 735 -2.80 -21.76 15.61
C SER A 735 -3.72 -21.89 14.40
N PRO A 736 -4.37 -23.05 14.16
CA PRO A 736 -5.42 -23.20 13.15
C PRO A 736 -6.51 -22.13 13.23
N GLY A 737 -6.85 -21.68 14.44
CA GLY A 737 -7.85 -20.64 14.68
C GLY A 737 -7.52 -19.30 14.02
N VAL A 738 -6.24 -18.99 13.78
CA VAL A 738 -5.80 -17.79 13.06
C VAL A 738 -6.27 -17.82 11.60
N PHE A 739 -6.35 -19.01 11.02
CA PHE A 739 -6.82 -19.26 9.66
C PHE A 739 -8.31 -19.58 9.59
N LYS A 740 -9.07 -19.33 10.68
CA LYS A 740 -10.49 -19.71 10.83
C LYS A 740 -10.74 -21.22 10.79
N GLU A 741 -9.72 -22.03 10.97
CA GLU A 741 -9.88 -23.47 11.18
C GLU A 741 -10.23 -23.76 12.64
N PRO A 742 -11.04 -24.81 12.90
CA PRO A 742 -11.29 -25.23 14.27
C PRO A 742 -9.98 -25.59 14.98
N ILE A 743 -9.74 -24.99 16.15
CA ILE A 743 -8.66 -25.44 17.03
C ILE A 743 -9.10 -26.78 17.63
N PRO A 744 -8.30 -27.84 17.52
CA PRO A 744 -8.62 -29.14 18.13
C PRO A 744 -8.95 -29.02 19.61
N ASP A 745 -9.82 -29.90 20.10
CA ASP A 745 -10.30 -29.88 21.49
C ASP A 745 -9.30 -30.45 22.50
N THR A 746 -8.22 -31.10 22.03
CA THR A 746 -7.15 -31.63 22.87
C THR A 746 -5.77 -31.16 22.39
N LEU A 747 -4.82 -31.05 23.33
CA LEU A 747 -3.46 -30.61 23.01
C LEU A 747 -2.75 -31.63 22.13
N GLU A 748 -3.03 -32.92 22.30
CA GLU A 748 -2.49 -34.02 21.53
C GLU A 748 -2.92 -33.95 20.06
N ALA A 749 -4.18 -33.60 19.79
CA ALA A 749 -4.68 -33.42 18.44
C ALA A 749 -4.08 -32.18 17.77
N LEU A 750 -3.89 -31.10 18.53
CA LEU A 750 -3.20 -29.89 18.07
C LEU A 750 -1.72 -30.17 17.75
N ALA A 751 -1.03 -30.92 18.62
CA ALA A 751 0.35 -31.33 18.42
C ALA A 751 0.51 -32.24 17.19
N LYS A 752 -0.41 -33.19 16.97
CA LYS A 752 -0.40 -34.04 15.78
C LYS A 752 -0.46 -33.23 14.48
N ARG A 753 -1.25 -32.16 14.47
CA ARG A 753 -1.31 -31.21 13.36
C ARG A 753 0.00 -30.46 13.18
N PHE A 754 0.60 -29.97 14.27
CA PHE A 754 1.91 -29.31 14.20
C PHE A 754 3.04 -30.24 13.74
N ILE A 755 2.99 -31.53 14.10
CA ILE A 755 3.94 -32.54 13.62
C ILE A 755 3.82 -32.76 12.12
N HIS A 756 2.58 -32.80 11.60
CA HIS A 756 2.35 -32.89 10.17
C HIS A 756 3.04 -31.72 9.46
N ASP A 757 2.79 -30.49 9.91
CA ASP A 757 3.29 -29.29 9.24
C ASP A 757 4.82 -29.10 9.41
N LEU A 758 5.40 -29.42 10.58
CA LEU A 758 6.87 -29.34 10.75
C LEU A 758 7.62 -30.41 9.94
N LYS A 759 6.99 -31.58 9.69
CA LYS A 759 7.57 -32.64 8.85
C LYS A 759 7.56 -32.31 7.36
N GLU A 760 6.77 -31.34 6.92
CA GLU A 760 6.84 -30.78 5.56
C GLU A 760 8.21 -30.10 5.33
N VAL A 761 8.78 -29.48 6.36
CA VAL A 761 10.08 -28.79 6.29
C VAL A 761 11.24 -29.73 6.60
N GLN A 762 11.10 -30.55 7.64
CA GLN A 762 12.13 -31.50 8.04
C GLN A 762 11.49 -32.88 8.24
N PRO A 763 11.59 -33.80 7.27
CA PRO A 763 10.89 -35.10 7.33
C PRO A 763 11.34 -36.03 8.47
N SER A 764 12.57 -35.87 8.96
CA SER A 764 13.12 -36.70 10.04
C SER A 764 14.02 -35.91 10.98
N GLY A 765 14.06 -36.31 12.25
CA GLY A 765 14.92 -35.70 13.28
C GLY A 765 16.43 -35.85 13.01
N PRO A 766 17.28 -35.11 13.74
CA PRO A 766 16.97 -34.46 15.00
C PRO A 766 16.26 -33.11 14.87
N TYR A 767 15.18 -32.89 15.61
CA TYR A 767 14.47 -31.60 15.69
C TYR A 767 15.00 -30.71 16.81
N PHE A 768 15.03 -29.41 16.56
CA PHE A 768 15.12 -28.38 17.60
C PHE A 768 13.75 -27.73 17.76
N ILE A 769 13.17 -27.81 18.96
CA ILE A 769 11.81 -27.35 19.23
C ILE A 769 11.85 -26.37 20.40
N ALA A 770 11.15 -25.24 20.28
CA ALA A 770 11.00 -24.26 21.35
C ALA A 770 9.53 -23.84 21.54
N GLY A 771 9.19 -23.42 22.74
CA GLY A 771 7.89 -22.84 23.04
C GLY A 771 7.94 -21.85 24.20
N TYR A 772 7.21 -20.74 24.06
CA TYR A 772 7.05 -19.69 25.06
C TYR A 772 5.68 -19.81 25.76
N CYS A 773 5.67 -19.75 27.10
CA CYS A 773 4.46 -19.80 27.91
C CYS A 773 3.64 -21.09 27.65
N SER A 774 2.36 -21.02 27.24
CA SER A 774 1.54 -22.19 26.86
C SER A 774 2.07 -22.92 25.63
N GLY A 775 2.81 -22.23 24.76
CA GLY A 775 3.49 -22.83 23.61
C GLY A 775 4.55 -23.86 24.01
N GLY A 776 5.16 -23.74 25.19
CA GLY A 776 6.10 -24.74 25.68
C GLY A 776 5.42 -26.07 26.03
N THR A 777 4.19 -26.03 26.54
CA THR A 777 3.39 -27.24 26.80
C THR A 777 3.03 -27.95 25.50
N THR A 778 2.67 -27.17 24.46
CA THR A 778 2.50 -27.68 23.10
C THR A 778 3.79 -28.32 22.58
N ALA A 779 4.94 -27.67 22.81
CA ALA A 779 6.25 -28.16 22.37
C ALA A 779 6.62 -29.50 23.02
N ILE A 780 6.28 -29.71 24.30
CA ILE A 780 6.48 -30.99 25.00
C ILE A 780 5.68 -32.10 24.32
N GLU A 781 4.40 -31.88 24.03
CA GLU A 781 3.55 -32.89 23.40
C GLU A 781 3.98 -33.19 21.96
N VAL A 782 4.35 -32.15 21.19
CA VAL A 782 4.93 -32.31 19.85
C VAL A 782 6.21 -33.16 19.91
N ALA A 783 7.12 -32.85 20.81
CA ALA A 783 8.36 -33.59 20.97
C ALA A 783 8.13 -35.05 21.39
N ARG A 784 7.18 -35.29 22.30
CA ARG A 784 6.81 -36.64 22.76
C ARG A 784 6.28 -37.50 21.61
N GLN A 785 5.30 -36.99 20.86
CA GLN A 785 4.74 -37.71 19.72
C GLN A 785 5.78 -37.94 18.61
N LEU A 786 6.73 -37.03 18.41
CA LEU A 786 7.86 -37.26 17.49
C LEU A 786 8.73 -38.44 17.96
N LEU A 787 9.08 -38.51 19.24
CA LEU A 787 9.83 -39.65 19.79
C LEU A 787 9.07 -40.97 19.65
N GLU A 788 7.74 -40.97 19.88
CA GLU A 788 6.88 -42.14 19.67
C GLU A 788 6.82 -42.60 18.20
N GLN A 789 6.90 -41.65 17.26
CA GLN A 789 6.99 -41.93 15.83
C GLN A 789 8.39 -42.40 15.37
N GLY A 790 9.35 -42.54 16.30
CA GLY A 790 10.72 -43.00 16.03
C GLY A 790 11.68 -41.88 15.60
N ASP A 791 11.25 -40.62 15.65
CA ASP A 791 12.11 -39.47 15.38
C ASP A 791 13.03 -39.13 16.55
N LYS A 792 14.02 -38.28 16.30
CA LYS A 792 14.92 -37.74 17.33
C LYS A 792 14.58 -36.28 17.62
N VAL A 793 14.53 -35.90 18.89
CA VAL A 793 14.46 -34.49 19.30
C VAL A 793 15.76 -34.16 20.02
N ALA A 794 16.56 -33.28 19.41
CA ALA A 794 17.87 -32.92 19.94
C ALA A 794 17.79 -31.85 21.03
N ILE A 795 16.86 -30.90 20.87
CA ILE A 795 16.61 -29.84 21.86
C ILE A 795 15.10 -29.64 21.97
N LEU A 796 14.63 -29.62 23.21
CA LEU A 796 13.32 -29.11 23.59
C LEU A 796 13.52 -27.95 24.57
N ALA A 797 13.26 -26.72 24.13
CA ALA A 797 13.44 -25.50 24.90
C ALA A 797 12.08 -24.92 25.37
N CYS A 798 11.86 -24.93 26.67
CA CYS A 798 10.65 -24.42 27.32
C CYS A 798 10.95 -23.05 27.97
N ILE A 799 10.40 -21.97 27.42
CA ILE A 799 10.69 -20.58 27.84
C ILE A 799 9.52 -20.06 28.68
N GLU A 800 9.77 -19.69 29.94
CA GLU A 800 8.71 -19.29 30.90
C GLU A 800 7.50 -20.24 30.91
N THR A 801 7.74 -21.53 30.70
CA THR A 801 6.71 -22.57 30.65
C THR A 801 6.67 -23.29 31.99
N TYR A 802 5.47 -23.54 32.50
CA TYR A 802 5.22 -24.22 33.78
C TYR A 802 4.24 -25.38 33.56
N ASN A 803 4.04 -26.22 34.57
CA ASN A 803 2.96 -27.20 34.52
C ASN A 803 1.62 -26.48 34.73
N TRP A 804 0.98 -26.06 33.64
CA TRP A 804 -0.26 -25.27 33.71
C TRP A 804 -1.45 -26.04 34.26
N ASN A 805 -1.40 -27.38 34.30
CA ASN A 805 -2.42 -28.21 34.92
C ASN A 805 -2.43 -28.12 36.46
N THR A 806 -1.25 -28.09 37.07
CA THR A 806 -1.08 -27.93 38.53
C THR A 806 -0.93 -26.48 38.96
N ALA A 807 -0.72 -25.57 37.99
CA ALA A 807 -0.63 -24.13 38.20
C ALA A 807 -1.65 -23.32 37.34
N PRO A 808 -2.93 -23.71 37.25
CA PRO A 808 -3.88 -23.10 36.32
C PRO A 808 -4.05 -21.60 36.61
N TRP A 809 -4.04 -20.81 35.56
CA TRP A 809 -4.16 -19.36 35.59
C TRP A 809 -5.63 -18.93 35.80
N THR A 810 -6.58 -19.67 35.21
CA THR A 810 -8.01 -19.32 35.18
C THR A 810 -8.79 -19.58 36.48
N THR A 811 -8.33 -20.49 37.35
CA THR A 811 -9.05 -20.97 38.54
C THR A 811 -8.59 -20.35 39.86
N ARG A 812 -7.82 -19.26 39.83
CA ARG A 812 -7.19 -18.68 41.02
C ARG A 812 -8.13 -17.85 41.86
N SER A 813 -8.06 -18.04 43.18
CA SER A 813 -8.77 -17.21 44.16
C SER A 813 -8.41 -15.73 43.98
N THR A 814 -9.33 -14.84 44.38
CA THR A 814 -9.11 -13.38 44.34
C THR A 814 -7.84 -12.96 45.07
N LYS A 815 -7.45 -13.66 46.14
CA LYS A 815 -6.19 -13.43 46.87
C LYS A 815 -4.96 -13.73 46.02
N VAL A 816 -4.93 -14.89 45.35
CA VAL A 816 -3.80 -15.28 44.48
C VAL A 816 -3.68 -14.35 43.28
N ARG A 817 -4.83 -13.93 42.71
CA ARG A 817 -4.85 -12.94 41.62
C ARG A 817 -4.30 -11.59 42.05
N ALA A 818 -4.61 -11.12 43.26
CA ALA A 818 -4.07 -9.89 43.81
C ALA A 818 -2.55 -9.97 44.03
N VAL A 819 -2.06 -11.08 44.59
CA VAL A 819 -0.61 -11.32 44.76
C VAL A 819 0.11 -11.33 43.42
N TYR A 820 -0.40 -12.06 42.42
CA TYR A 820 0.19 -12.07 41.08
C TYR A 820 0.26 -10.66 40.47
N GLU A 821 -0.80 -9.86 40.60
CA GLU A 821 -0.86 -8.51 40.03
C GLU A 821 0.18 -7.58 40.69
N LEU A 822 0.37 -7.69 42.00
CA LEU A 822 1.42 -6.98 42.73
C LEU A 822 2.82 -7.44 42.29
N GLU A 823 3.04 -8.76 42.18
CA GLU A 823 4.29 -9.32 41.69
C GLU A 823 4.59 -8.86 40.25
N ARG A 824 3.57 -8.78 39.39
CA ARG A 824 3.73 -8.33 38.00
C ARG A 824 4.16 -6.87 37.93
N ILE A 825 3.58 -6.00 38.77
CA ILE A 825 4.00 -4.59 38.86
C ILE A 825 5.44 -4.51 39.36
N ARG A 826 5.76 -5.26 40.42
CA ARG A 826 7.11 -5.33 40.99
C ARG A 826 8.15 -5.81 39.97
N PHE A 827 7.88 -6.90 39.26
CA PHE A 827 8.77 -7.48 38.25
C PHE A 827 8.94 -6.57 37.03
N HIS A 828 7.89 -5.87 36.59
CA HIS A 828 8.04 -4.84 35.56
C HIS A 828 8.92 -3.67 36.03
N TRP A 829 8.81 -3.26 37.29
CA TRP A 829 9.68 -2.22 37.85
C TRP A 829 11.13 -2.70 37.95
N GLN A 830 11.36 -3.94 38.39
CA GLN A 830 12.70 -4.50 38.49
C GLN A 830 13.34 -4.69 37.11
N ASN A 831 12.59 -5.17 36.10
CA ASN A 831 13.03 -5.20 34.72
C ASN A 831 13.39 -3.80 34.20
N PHE A 832 12.59 -2.78 34.52
CA PHE A 832 12.92 -1.40 34.17
C PHE A 832 14.23 -0.92 34.83
N CYS A 833 14.49 -1.30 36.08
CA CYS A 833 15.73 -0.94 36.76
C CYS A 833 16.98 -1.57 36.11
N LEU A 834 16.86 -2.78 35.56
CA LEU A 834 17.94 -3.50 34.85
C LEU A 834 18.31 -2.90 33.49
N LEU A 835 17.47 -2.04 32.92
CA LEU A 835 17.71 -1.43 31.61
C LEU A 835 18.79 -0.33 31.66
N SER A 836 19.56 -0.20 30.58
CA SER A 836 20.47 0.93 30.38
C SER A 836 19.70 2.26 30.31
N HIS A 837 20.38 3.40 30.45
CA HIS A 837 19.74 4.71 30.33
C HIS A 837 19.05 4.92 28.96
N ARG A 838 19.57 4.29 27.89
CA ARG A 838 18.99 4.31 26.55
C ARG A 838 17.71 3.45 26.49
N ASP A 839 17.77 2.23 27.00
CA ASP A 839 16.66 1.27 26.93
C ASP A 839 15.50 1.63 27.87
N LYS A 840 15.80 2.31 28.99
CA LYS A 840 14.77 2.88 29.89
C LYS A 840 13.83 3.83 29.16
N ARG A 841 14.34 4.69 28.27
CA ARG A 841 13.51 5.64 27.50
C ARG A 841 12.61 4.91 26.50
N GLN A 842 13.13 3.89 25.82
CA GLN A 842 12.37 3.06 24.88
C GLN A 842 11.28 2.24 25.59
N PHE A 843 11.61 1.65 26.75
CA PHE A 843 10.66 0.90 27.58
C PHE A 843 9.53 1.80 28.11
N LEU A 844 9.85 2.99 28.62
CA LEU A 844 8.85 3.94 29.12
C LEU A 844 7.93 4.42 27.99
N ALA A 845 8.48 4.73 26.82
CA ALA A 845 7.71 5.14 25.63
C ALA A 845 6.76 4.02 25.16
N SER A 846 7.26 2.78 25.10
CA SER A 846 6.46 1.60 24.73
C SER A 846 5.34 1.32 25.75
N LYS A 847 5.63 1.41 27.06
CA LYS A 847 4.62 1.24 28.11
C LYS A 847 3.62 2.38 28.15
N LEU A 848 4.02 3.65 27.95
CA LEU A 848 3.08 4.78 27.84
C LEU A 848 2.13 4.61 26.65
N SER A 849 2.65 4.15 25.50
CA SER A 849 1.83 3.86 24.33
C SER A 849 0.82 2.73 24.60
N SER A 850 1.25 1.68 25.31
CA SER A 850 0.42 0.53 25.69
C SER A 850 -0.63 0.90 26.74
N LEU A 851 -0.27 1.75 27.72
CA LEU A 851 -1.19 2.24 28.75
C LEU A 851 -2.24 3.18 28.14
N ARG A 852 -1.86 4.05 27.20
CA ARG A 852 -2.80 4.90 26.43
C ARG A 852 -3.78 4.06 25.62
N LYS A 853 -3.32 2.97 24.98
CA LYS A 853 -4.18 2.02 24.27
C LYS A 853 -5.11 1.27 25.22
N ARG A 854 -4.62 0.78 26.37
CA ARG A 854 -5.43 0.04 27.36
C ARG A 854 -6.42 0.92 28.13
N THR A 855 -6.07 2.15 28.47
CA THR A 855 -7.00 3.09 29.13
C THR A 855 -8.15 3.49 28.21
N ARG A 856 -7.91 3.57 26.89
CA ARG A 856 -8.97 3.77 25.87
C ARG A 856 -9.93 2.57 25.81
N VAL A 857 -9.42 1.35 25.86
CA VAL A 857 -10.23 0.11 25.89
C VAL A 857 -10.97 -0.07 27.22
N TRP A 858 -10.34 0.28 28.35
CA TRP A 858 -10.98 0.17 29.68
C TRP A 858 -12.12 1.18 29.84
N ARG A 859 -11.93 2.41 29.33
CA ARG A 859 -13.00 3.43 29.23
C ARG A 859 -14.14 2.98 28.32
N ALA A 860 -13.84 2.38 27.18
CA ALA A 860 -14.85 1.77 26.30
C ALA A 860 -15.58 0.59 26.96
N GLY A 861 -14.86 -0.23 27.74
CA GLY A 861 -15.40 -1.36 28.49
C GLY A 861 -16.36 -0.94 29.61
N ILE A 862 -16.01 0.09 30.37
CA ILE A 862 -16.89 0.67 31.42
C ILE A 862 -18.13 1.32 30.80
N ALA A 863 -17.97 2.05 29.69
CA ALA A 863 -19.10 2.58 28.92
C ALA A 863 -20.02 1.49 28.36
N SER A 864 -19.47 0.34 27.96
CA SER A 864 -20.25 -0.80 27.48
C SER A 864 -21.00 -1.55 28.59
N ARG A 865 -20.47 -1.52 29.84
CA ARG A 865 -21.16 -2.09 31.02
C ARG A 865 -22.37 -1.27 31.44
N PHE A 866 -22.38 0.03 31.18
CA PHE A 866 -23.56 0.89 31.40
C PHE A 866 -24.63 0.75 30.29
N ARG A 867 -24.29 0.18 29.12
CA ARG A 867 -25.22 -0.06 27.99
C ARG A 867 -25.86 -1.45 27.97
N ARG A 868 -25.51 -2.33 28.91
CA ARG A 868 -25.90 -3.75 28.93
C ARG A 868 -27.26 -4.04 29.61
N SER A 869 -28.26 -3.16 29.49
CA SER A 869 -29.61 -3.44 29.98
C SER A 869 -30.69 -3.57 28.90
N VAL A 870 -30.39 -3.42 27.61
CA VAL A 870 -31.43 -3.58 26.57
C VAL A 870 -30.90 -4.31 25.32
N GLN A 871 -31.56 -5.44 25.07
CA GLN A 871 -31.73 -6.17 23.81
C GLN A 871 -30.71 -7.21 23.33
N SER A 872 -31.32 -8.15 22.61
CA SER A 872 -31.13 -9.60 22.61
C SER A 872 -30.63 -10.12 21.27
N GLN A 873 -29.82 -11.17 21.37
CA GLN A 873 -29.62 -12.29 20.45
C GLN A 873 -30.02 -12.12 18.97
N THR A 874 -29.00 -12.04 18.11
CA THR A 874 -29.02 -12.51 16.71
C THR A 874 -27.59 -12.96 16.37
N PRO A 875 -27.37 -14.08 15.66
CA PRO A 875 -26.05 -14.68 15.52
C PRO A 875 -25.24 -13.94 14.44
N THR A 876 -24.19 -13.25 14.87
CA THR A 876 -23.28 -12.48 14.00
C THR A 876 -22.19 -13.36 13.40
N ARG A 877 -22.01 -13.24 12.08
CA ARG A 877 -20.94 -13.81 11.26
C ARG A 877 -19.55 -13.48 11.85
N THR A 878 -18.73 -14.51 11.98
CA THR A 878 -17.52 -14.63 12.82
C THR A 878 -16.35 -13.75 12.37
N VAL A 879 -16.06 -12.70 13.13
CA VAL A 879 -14.72 -12.09 13.20
C VAL A 879 -13.81 -13.09 13.93
N VAL A 880 -12.57 -13.31 13.47
CA VAL A 880 -11.60 -14.14 14.22
C VAL A 880 -11.36 -13.45 15.55
N ASN A 881 -11.91 -14.03 16.62
CA ASN A 881 -11.77 -13.45 17.94
C ASN A 881 -10.48 -13.96 18.57
N MET A 882 -9.43 -13.13 18.55
CA MET A 882 -8.14 -13.46 19.15
C MET A 882 -8.26 -13.78 20.65
N SER A 883 -9.29 -13.26 21.36
CA SER A 883 -9.52 -13.65 22.76
C SER A 883 -9.99 -15.09 22.90
N ASP A 884 -10.70 -15.62 21.91
CA ASP A 884 -11.23 -16.98 21.93
C ASP A 884 -10.13 -17.98 21.58
N ILE A 885 -9.23 -17.62 20.64
CA ILE A 885 -7.99 -18.37 20.39
C ILE A 885 -7.15 -18.40 21.66
N TRP A 886 -6.92 -17.25 22.29
CA TRP A 886 -6.20 -17.16 23.56
C TRP A 886 -6.79 -18.08 24.61
N LYS A 887 -8.09 -17.91 24.90
CA LYS A 887 -8.79 -18.70 25.90
C LYS A 887 -8.69 -20.20 25.60
N LYS A 888 -8.79 -20.61 24.33
CA LYS A 888 -8.69 -22.01 23.91
C LYS A 888 -7.29 -22.57 24.13
N HIS A 889 -6.21 -21.84 23.81
CA HIS A 889 -4.84 -22.31 24.06
C HIS A 889 -4.51 -22.42 25.54
N ASP A 890 -4.97 -21.47 26.36
CA ASP A 890 -4.82 -21.56 27.82
C ASP A 890 -5.62 -22.76 28.37
N GLU A 891 -6.85 -22.98 27.91
CA GLU A 891 -7.67 -24.14 28.30
C GLU A 891 -7.02 -25.47 27.91
N LEU A 892 -6.43 -25.57 26.72
CA LEU A 892 -5.71 -26.76 26.27
C LEU A 892 -4.48 -27.02 27.14
N ALA A 893 -3.71 -25.98 27.49
CA ALA A 893 -2.53 -26.11 28.32
C ALA A 893 -2.86 -26.45 29.79
N GLU A 894 -3.95 -25.89 30.34
CA GLU A 894 -4.43 -26.19 31.70
C GLU A 894 -5.08 -27.58 31.80
N ALA A 895 -5.76 -28.05 30.75
CA ALA A 895 -6.38 -29.37 30.72
C ALA A 895 -5.37 -30.50 30.48
N TYR A 896 -4.22 -30.20 29.87
CA TYR A 896 -3.21 -31.19 29.52
C TYR A 896 -2.32 -31.55 30.71
N VAL A 897 -2.26 -32.85 31.04
CA VAL A 897 -1.39 -33.39 32.09
C VAL A 897 -0.08 -33.86 31.42
N PRO A 898 1.03 -33.11 31.51
CA PRO A 898 2.26 -33.47 30.82
C PRO A 898 2.84 -34.77 31.40
N PRO A 899 3.04 -35.83 30.59
CA PRO A 899 3.77 -37.01 31.03
C PRO A 899 5.26 -36.69 31.16
N VAL A 900 6.01 -37.57 31.84
CA VAL A 900 7.47 -37.43 31.93
C VAL A 900 8.08 -37.49 30.53
N TYR A 901 8.71 -36.40 30.10
CA TYR A 901 9.32 -36.34 28.77
C TYR A 901 10.58 -37.20 28.72
N PRO A 902 10.68 -38.22 27.85
CA PRO A 902 11.81 -39.17 27.84
C PRO A 902 13.09 -38.62 27.20
N GLY A 903 13.12 -37.33 26.83
CA GLY A 903 14.28 -36.67 26.21
C GLY A 903 14.92 -35.62 27.12
N ARG A 904 15.91 -34.91 26.57
CA ARG A 904 16.51 -33.74 27.23
C ARG A 904 15.61 -32.51 27.07
N LEU A 905 15.18 -31.92 28.19
CA LEU A 905 14.40 -30.68 28.25
C LEU A 905 15.23 -29.56 28.86
N ILE A 906 15.30 -28.41 28.21
CA ILE A 906 15.94 -27.20 28.71
C ILE A 906 14.85 -26.19 29.05
N GLN A 907 14.79 -25.78 30.32
CA GLN A 907 13.83 -24.79 30.79
C GLN A 907 14.52 -23.45 31.04
N TYR A 908 14.10 -22.42 30.31
CA TYR A 908 14.56 -21.04 30.53
C TYR A 908 13.60 -20.32 31.46
N ARG A 909 14.08 -20.00 32.66
CA ARG A 909 13.33 -19.31 33.70
C ARG A 909 13.90 -17.93 34.00
N PRO A 910 13.06 -16.97 34.40
CA PRO A 910 13.54 -15.72 34.95
C PRO A 910 14.31 -15.95 36.27
N CYS A 911 15.01 -14.93 36.74
CA CYS A 911 15.78 -15.01 37.98
C CYS A 911 14.89 -15.29 39.21
N VAL A 912 13.60 -14.92 39.13
CA VAL A 912 12.56 -15.20 40.12
C VAL A 912 11.27 -15.55 39.39
N ASP A 913 10.61 -16.62 39.81
CA ASP A 913 9.30 -17.04 39.30
C ASP A 913 8.16 -16.36 40.09
N TYR A 914 6.98 -16.22 39.48
CA TYR A 914 5.80 -15.81 40.25
C TYR A 914 5.49 -16.85 41.32
N GLN A 915 5.12 -16.40 42.53
CA GLN A 915 4.79 -17.31 43.63
C GLN A 915 3.68 -18.29 43.27
N CYS A 916 2.73 -17.81 42.49
CA CYS A 916 1.60 -18.60 42.02
C CYS A 916 1.95 -19.62 40.93
N TYR A 917 3.17 -19.64 40.40
CA TYR A 917 3.67 -20.66 39.47
C TYR A 917 4.61 -21.66 40.15
N MET A 918 4.74 -21.61 41.48
CA MET A 918 5.65 -22.45 42.28
C MET A 918 5.08 -23.85 42.62
N THR A 919 4.16 -24.38 41.79
CA THR A 919 3.64 -25.75 41.94
C THR A 919 4.24 -26.65 40.85
N ASP A 920 4.23 -27.98 41.09
CA ASP A 920 4.95 -29.06 40.39
C ASP A 920 5.67 -28.71 39.07
N GLU A 921 6.98 -28.93 39.05
CA GLU A 921 7.82 -28.64 37.88
C GLU A 921 7.51 -29.58 36.69
N LEU A 922 7.87 -29.14 35.48
CA LEU A 922 7.87 -30.01 34.31
C LEU A 922 8.81 -31.20 34.58
N GLN A 923 8.43 -32.40 34.14
CA GLN A 923 9.21 -33.61 34.37
C GLN A 923 9.80 -34.12 33.04
N ALA A 924 11.10 -34.41 33.05
CA ALA A 924 11.80 -35.05 31.95
C ALA A 924 12.87 -36.01 32.49
N GLU A 925 13.28 -36.98 31.67
CA GLU A 925 14.36 -37.93 31.99
C GLU A 925 15.69 -37.21 32.21
N SER A 926 15.94 -36.14 31.43
CA SER A 926 17.07 -35.24 31.63
C SER A 926 16.58 -33.80 31.51
N MET A 927 16.76 -33.01 32.57
CA MET A 927 16.30 -31.62 32.61
C MET A 927 17.40 -30.66 33.09
N SER A 928 17.56 -29.54 32.40
CA SER A 928 18.37 -28.41 32.87
C SER A 928 17.51 -27.15 32.98
N ILE A 929 17.62 -26.46 34.11
CA ILE A 929 16.97 -25.16 34.32
C ILE A 929 18.02 -24.06 34.21
N THR A 930 17.85 -23.19 33.23
CA THR A 930 18.71 -22.03 32.99
C THR A 930 18.00 -20.77 33.47
N ARG A 931 18.53 -20.13 34.51
CA ARG A 931 18.01 -18.85 35.00
C ARG A 931 18.63 -17.68 34.24
N LEU A 932 17.76 -16.86 33.65
CA LEU A 932 18.09 -15.67 32.89
C LEU A 932 18.09 -14.43 33.80
N PRO A 933 18.94 -13.41 33.53
CA PRO A 933 19.09 -12.21 34.34
C PRO A 933 17.96 -11.19 34.08
N ASN A 934 16.72 -11.66 34.12
CA ASN A 934 15.50 -10.86 33.95
C ASN A 934 14.40 -11.38 34.87
N TYR A 935 13.38 -10.56 35.06
CA TYR A 935 12.16 -10.92 35.76
C TYR A 935 11.06 -11.33 34.76
N PRO A 936 10.02 -12.06 35.19
CA PRO A 936 9.00 -12.61 34.30
C PRO A 936 8.37 -11.61 33.32
N ALA A 937 7.86 -12.12 32.20
CA ALA A 937 7.22 -11.36 31.12
C ALA A 937 8.11 -10.33 30.40
N ALA A 938 9.44 -10.49 30.50
CA ALA A 938 10.42 -9.69 29.74
C ALA A 938 11.41 -10.54 28.92
N THR A 939 11.43 -11.87 29.10
CA THR A 939 12.42 -12.75 28.47
C THR A 939 12.47 -12.63 26.95
N MET A 940 11.31 -12.51 26.30
CA MET A 940 11.21 -12.41 24.83
C MET A 940 11.38 -10.97 24.29
N ALA A 941 11.68 -10.00 25.15
CA ALA A 941 11.85 -8.59 24.78
C ALA A 941 13.33 -8.18 24.85
N ARG A 942 13.76 -7.26 23.98
CA ARG A 942 15.10 -6.66 24.05
C ARG A 942 15.25 -5.81 25.32
N PRO A 943 16.44 -5.83 25.97
CA PRO A 943 17.64 -6.59 25.59
C PRO A 943 17.67 -8.04 26.11
N PHE A 944 16.75 -8.44 26.99
CA PHE A 944 16.80 -9.73 27.70
C PHE A 944 16.78 -10.97 26.78
N VAL A 945 16.14 -10.86 25.62
CA VAL A 945 16.10 -11.94 24.61
C VAL A 945 17.48 -12.27 24.03
N GLU A 946 18.45 -11.35 24.10
CA GLU A 946 19.82 -11.56 23.61
C GLU A 946 20.54 -12.63 24.46
N GLU A 947 20.36 -12.60 25.78
CA GLU A 947 20.92 -13.62 26.68
C GLU A 947 20.25 -14.98 26.47
N LEU A 948 18.93 -15.01 26.27
CA LEU A 948 18.22 -16.24 25.89
C LEU A 948 18.77 -16.81 24.58
N ALA A 949 18.92 -15.98 23.55
CA ALA A 949 19.44 -16.39 22.25
C ALA A 949 20.86 -16.93 22.36
N SER A 950 21.73 -16.26 23.12
CA SER A 950 23.11 -16.71 23.34
C SER A 950 23.15 -18.11 23.96
N ARG A 951 22.40 -18.33 25.04
CA ARG A 951 22.37 -19.63 25.73
C ARG A 951 21.71 -20.73 24.92
N LEU A 952 20.67 -20.40 24.15
CA LEU A 952 20.02 -21.37 23.26
C LEU A 952 20.97 -21.76 22.12
N LYS A 953 21.69 -20.79 21.56
CA LYS A 953 22.69 -21.02 20.52
C LYS A 953 23.84 -21.91 21.00
N GLU A 954 24.37 -21.67 22.20
CA GLU A 954 25.40 -22.51 22.82
C GLU A 954 24.94 -23.98 22.97
N GLU A 955 23.69 -24.20 23.40
CA GLU A 955 23.13 -25.55 23.50
C GLU A 955 22.94 -26.21 22.12
N MET A 956 22.53 -25.44 21.11
CA MET A 956 22.46 -25.90 19.72
C MET A 956 23.83 -26.26 19.16
N ASP A 957 24.84 -25.41 19.39
CA ASP A 957 26.22 -25.63 18.98
C ASP A 957 26.80 -26.89 19.61
N ALA A 958 26.63 -27.08 20.93
CA ALA A 958 27.14 -28.25 21.64
C ALA A 958 26.57 -29.58 21.09
N VAL A 959 25.30 -29.60 20.66
CA VAL A 959 24.67 -30.79 20.07
C VAL A 959 25.12 -31.01 18.62
N ILE A 960 25.42 -29.95 17.88
CA ILE A 960 25.94 -30.04 16.50
C ILE A 960 27.40 -30.52 16.50
N GLU A 961 28.23 -30.00 17.41
CA GLU A 961 29.66 -30.37 17.51
C GLU A 961 29.89 -31.80 18.02
N THR A 962 29.04 -32.30 18.93
CA THR A 962 29.14 -33.68 19.44
C THR A 962 28.88 -34.75 18.37
N LYS A 963 28.26 -34.41 17.24
CA LYS A 963 28.11 -35.30 16.07
C LYS A 963 29.37 -35.43 15.19
N HIS A 964 30.36 -34.53 15.32
CA HIS A 964 31.54 -34.47 14.44
C HIS A 964 32.79 -35.19 14.96
N LYS A 965 32.74 -35.91 16.09
CA LYS A 965 33.84 -36.80 16.55
C LYS A 965 33.54 -38.28 16.24
N PRO A 966 34.41 -39.02 15.51
CA PRO A 966 34.26 -40.46 15.35
C PRO A 966 34.57 -41.17 16.68
N ARG A 967 33.70 -42.10 17.09
CA ARG A 967 33.91 -42.97 18.26
C ARG A 967 35.03 -43.99 17.97
N ILE A 968 36.11 -43.96 18.76
CA ILE A 968 37.09 -45.05 18.91
C ILE A 968 36.73 -45.84 20.18
N PRO A 969 36.78 -47.19 20.19
CA PRO A 969 36.37 -48.00 21.34
C PRO A 969 37.44 -48.15 22.43
N SER A 970 36.94 -48.39 23.65
CA SER A 970 37.55 -48.76 24.94
C SER A 970 39.03 -49.16 25.01
N ASN A 971 39.79 -48.58 25.95
CA ASN A 971 40.38 -49.31 27.10
C ASN A 971 41.24 -48.43 28.04
N ALA A 972 41.23 -48.84 29.32
CA ALA A 972 42.26 -48.69 30.36
C ALA A 972 42.45 -47.36 31.14
N ASN A 973 42.11 -47.46 32.43
CA ASN A 973 42.68 -46.84 33.64
C ASN A 973 43.94 -45.97 33.48
N VAL A 974 43.96 -44.79 34.11
CA VAL A 974 45.01 -44.33 35.06
C VAL A 974 44.42 -43.26 35.99
N ALA A 975 44.72 -43.41 37.28
CA ALA A 975 44.37 -42.53 38.39
C ALA A 975 45.34 -41.35 38.56
N ASP A 976 44.93 -40.40 39.42
CA ASP A 976 45.75 -39.47 40.21
C ASP A 976 46.50 -38.33 39.50
N SER A 977 46.06 -37.08 39.75
CA SER A 977 46.66 -36.21 40.79
C SER A 977 46.62 -34.70 40.47
N VAL A 978 46.58 -33.93 41.57
CA VAL A 978 46.97 -32.51 41.75
C VAL A 978 45.88 -31.43 41.67
N ASP A 979 45.09 -31.41 42.74
CA ASP A 979 44.95 -30.35 43.75
C ASP A 979 45.67 -28.98 43.56
N SER A 980 45.00 -27.95 44.08
CA SER A 980 45.49 -26.63 44.51
C SER A 980 45.65 -25.49 43.47
N LYS A 981 44.66 -24.59 43.48
CA LYS A 981 44.87 -23.17 43.78
C LYS A 981 43.59 -22.52 44.32
N LEU A 982 43.55 -22.43 45.65
CA LEU A 982 43.19 -21.25 46.47
C LEU A 982 41.82 -20.59 46.16
N ARG A 983 40.82 -20.81 47.02
CA ARG A 983 40.56 -20.02 48.23
C ARG A 983 40.40 -18.53 47.93
N GLU A 984 39.15 -18.06 47.87
CA GLU A 984 38.68 -16.93 48.67
C GLU A 984 37.14 -16.83 48.63
N GLY A 985 36.54 -16.81 49.81
CA GLY A 985 35.25 -16.17 50.07
C GLY A 985 35.35 -15.54 51.46
N PRO A 986 34.30 -14.87 52.00
CA PRO A 986 33.22 -14.12 51.38
C PRO A 986 33.19 -12.66 51.91
N LYS A 987 32.36 -11.77 51.33
CA LYS A 987 31.86 -10.61 52.09
C LYS A 987 30.34 -10.46 51.93
N LYS A 988 29.63 -10.80 53.01
CA LYS A 988 28.27 -10.38 53.31
C LYS A 988 28.22 -8.86 53.48
N ILE A 989 27.17 -8.23 52.97
CA ILE A 989 26.57 -7.04 53.59
C ILE A 989 25.05 -7.27 53.61
N LEU A 990 24.51 -7.41 54.83
CA LEU A 990 23.08 -7.32 55.20
C LEU A 990 22.84 -5.86 55.63
N PHE A 991 21.75 -5.16 55.26
CA PHE A 991 20.38 -5.13 55.84
C PHE A 991 19.67 -3.88 55.24
N PRO A 992 18.36 -3.59 55.49
CA PRO A 992 17.27 -4.43 55.99
C PRO A 992 15.94 -4.31 55.22
N LEU A 993 15.05 -5.25 55.53
CA LEU A 993 13.61 -5.26 55.23
C LEU A 993 12.84 -4.20 56.05
N ALA A 994 11.75 -3.72 55.47
CA ALA A 994 10.52 -3.34 56.18
C ALA A 994 9.36 -3.85 55.32
N ASP A 995 8.63 -4.81 55.89
CA ASP A 995 7.78 -5.81 55.22
C ASP A 995 6.44 -5.29 54.69
#